data_AF-A0A2B7XZA7-F1
#
_entry.id   AF-A0A2B7XZA7-F1
#
_cell.length_a   1.000
_cell.length_b   1.000
_cell.length_c   1.000
_cell.angle_alpha   90.00
_cell.angle_beta   90.00
_cell.angle_gamma   90.00
#
_symmetry.space_group_name_H-M   'P 1'
#
loop_
_entity.id
_entity.type
_entity.pdbx_description
1 polymer ?
#
loop_
_entity_poly.entity_id
_entity_poly.type
_entity_poly.pdbx_seq_one_letter_code
_entity_poly.pdbx_strand_id
1 'polypeptide(L)'
;MTLPRRGFLDDEELGKKYDDRDHPRPRRSSQFGPPSSSSSSWKFPRRRRLLLSIISIWILYLFFKNMPTDLSPATERFNPLNLRPSSSSSESRSSSSSPGPPAGPPPNSSGKRIDSSHYYGGSIKFYSLARSLYSAQGLRGYRQHNKIVLFAAADLKSLADLLPLACQMASKRLNRVHFAVMGRSEVSVEGIQMVNGVDAEQCPLFWHDARPDYGPWSTDDRMASSVKAGLSHINNILRPKVIITHDERRDESFLWKTVKAKASRIGVPHIGLPARAANFMWMSRLDSSSLEAWNKVDVEILVQAPPASSGSLSRLLSSLQKADYFGDAPGLTIELPPNVDAPLMRRLESFKWPPNSQHSHFKLRRRIQPQSITPEEATLRAVDAFYPHNPSHSHVLVISPQTDIAPSYYHYLKYAILKYKYSLHTKVSLHRLLGISLELPSIAPTDGEPFTPPTPSDPTSAIQEHEKDIPVFLWQAPNSNAALYFGDKWVEFHSFLSNRLAASRQKPDGKKQHPSLLSRKFPSWMEYMLELIRARGYYLVYPSFPATTPTVLATAHNELYQQPEEYEHHSSKLDRETSRSESGHDVIDNPEMALTDAPEKSHDVKLNSNEKNIAESSTISNLLNMFPGGLPDLSSLDVLPYSRNDEGGASSELVARTEAYLKVFRREIGGCDEGGEHPTIEAMKADDLFCLKGEGAEVQ
;
A
#
# COMPACT_ATOMS: atom_id res chain seq x y z
N MET A 1 47.60 53.58 -7.66
CA MET A 1 47.09 54.32 -6.48
C MET A 1 46.50 53.27 -5.54
N THR A 2 47.35 52.69 -4.67
CA THR A 2 47.62 53.10 -3.27
C THR A 2 46.55 52.61 -2.28
N LEU A 3 46.91 51.52 -1.61
CA LEU A 3 46.44 51.04 -0.31
C LEU A 3 46.47 52.15 0.77
N PRO A 4 45.78 51.96 1.92
CA PRO A 4 46.38 51.33 3.12
C PRO A 4 45.40 50.31 3.76
N ARG A 5 45.73 49.21 4.46
CA ARG A 5 46.82 48.67 5.31
C ARG A 5 47.01 49.33 6.71
N ARG A 6 46.85 48.46 7.73
CA ARG A 6 47.30 48.45 9.16
C ARG A 6 46.16 48.71 10.18
N GLY A 7 45.98 47.93 11.24
CA GLY A 7 46.69 46.75 11.77
C GLY A 7 46.96 46.88 13.28
N PHE A 8 46.79 45.77 14.02
CA PHE A 8 47.51 45.36 15.25
C PHE A 8 47.25 46.19 16.55
N LEU A 9 47.21 45.73 17.81
CA LEU A 9 47.50 44.51 18.61
C LEU A 9 46.56 44.56 19.86
N ASP A 10 46.00 43.47 20.39
CA ASP A 10 46.57 42.58 21.43
C ASP A 10 47.31 43.29 22.58
N ASP A 11 46.75 43.26 23.79
CA ASP A 11 47.46 42.69 24.97
C ASP A 11 46.55 42.52 26.20
N GLU A 12 46.96 41.54 27.00
CA GLU A 12 46.32 40.95 28.18
C GLU A 12 46.34 41.86 29.44
N GLU A 13 45.40 41.67 30.37
CA GLU A 13 45.69 41.16 31.73
C GLU A 13 44.51 41.27 32.74
N LEU A 14 44.17 40.10 33.28
CA LEU A 14 43.92 39.77 34.70
C LEU A 14 42.76 40.41 35.49
N GLY A 15 41.76 39.55 35.77
CA GLY A 15 40.83 39.69 36.89
C GLY A 15 40.12 38.38 37.24
N LYS A 16 40.84 37.42 37.85
CA LYS A 16 40.29 36.18 38.45
C LYS A 16 39.29 36.48 39.57
N LYS A 17 38.07 35.93 39.52
CA LYS A 17 37.46 35.17 40.64
C LYS A 17 36.25 34.33 40.22
N TYR A 18 36.37 33.03 40.51
CA TYR A 18 35.49 31.87 40.37
C TYR A 18 33.99 32.06 40.71
N ASP A 19 33.12 31.44 39.90
CA ASP A 19 32.38 30.22 40.29
C ASP A 19 31.80 29.51 39.04
N ASP A 20 32.21 28.24 38.86
CA ASP A 20 31.71 27.31 37.87
C ASP A 20 30.38 26.70 38.31
N ARG A 21 29.46 26.44 37.37
CA ARG A 21 28.92 25.09 37.11
C ARG A 21 28.00 25.01 35.88
N ASP A 22 28.52 24.28 34.91
CA ASP A 22 27.89 23.20 34.16
C ASP A 22 26.97 23.52 32.97
N HIS A 23 27.66 23.63 31.83
CA HIS A 23 27.20 23.35 30.48
C HIS A 23 26.71 21.89 30.28
N PRO A 24 25.89 21.66 29.22
CA PRO A 24 25.17 20.41 28.97
C PRO A 24 26.00 19.41 28.15
N ARG A 25 25.90 18.12 28.48
CA ARG A 25 26.36 16.98 27.63
C ARG A 25 25.34 15.81 27.73
N PRO A 26 25.47 14.72 26.95
CA PRO A 26 24.70 14.50 25.72
C PRO A 26 23.75 13.29 25.86
N ARG A 27 22.71 13.24 25.02
CA ARG A 27 21.78 12.12 24.93
C ARG A 27 22.49 10.87 24.40
N ARG A 28 22.71 9.88 25.27
CA ARG A 28 23.09 8.52 24.91
C ARG A 28 21.86 7.71 24.49
N SER A 29 22.09 6.96 23.42
CA SER A 29 21.25 5.97 22.76
C SER A 29 20.86 4.80 23.68
N SER A 30 19.60 4.39 23.60
CA SER A 30 19.09 3.15 24.17
C SER A 30 19.33 2.00 23.20
N GLN A 31 20.40 1.23 23.41
CA GLN A 31 20.58 -0.10 22.82
C GLN A 31 19.70 -1.10 23.57
N PHE A 32 18.81 -1.77 22.84
CA PHE A 32 18.10 -2.96 23.31
C PHE A 32 18.95 -4.20 23.00
N GLY A 33 19.39 -4.91 24.04
CA GLY A 33 19.92 -6.29 23.95
C GLY A 33 18.87 -7.30 24.46
N PRO A 34 18.93 -8.57 24.03
CA PRO A 34 17.92 -9.58 24.35
C PRO A 34 18.13 -10.20 25.74
N PRO A 35 17.08 -10.74 26.41
CA PRO A 35 17.25 -11.39 27.70
C PRO A 35 17.56 -12.88 27.54
N SER A 36 18.71 -13.31 28.04
CA SER A 36 19.03 -14.72 28.30
C SER A 36 18.61 -15.11 29.72
N SER A 37 18.26 -16.38 29.86
CA SER A 37 17.84 -17.10 31.06
C SER A 37 18.82 -17.01 32.24
N SER A 38 18.29 -17.07 33.47
CA SER A 38 18.75 -17.96 34.55
C SER A 38 18.15 -17.63 35.93
N SER A 39 17.61 -18.68 36.55
CA SER A 39 17.52 -19.04 37.99
C SER A 39 17.10 -18.02 39.07
N SER A 40 15.90 -18.25 39.60
CA SER A 40 15.64 -18.69 40.99
C SER A 40 16.61 -18.24 42.09
N SER A 41 16.15 -17.34 42.97
CA SER A 41 16.28 -17.54 44.43
C SER A 41 15.18 -16.81 45.21
N TRP A 42 14.30 -17.59 45.84
CA TRP A 42 13.32 -17.14 46.81
C TRP A 42 14.03 -16.61 48.06
N LYS A 43 13.79 -15.34 48.43
CA LYS A 43 14.15 -14.79 49.75
C LYS A 43 12.88 -14.39 50.47
N PHE A 44 12.65 -15.00 51.64
CA PHE A 44 11.52 -14.72 52.53
C PHE A 44 11.40 -13.21 52.86
N PRO A 45 10.19 -12.61 52.82
CA PRO A 45 10.02 -11.20 53.10
C PRO A 45 10.12 -10.90 54.60
N ARG A 46 10.95 -9.90 54.92
CA ARG A 46 11.18 -9.32 56.26
C ARG A 46 9.85 -8.98 56.97
N ARG A 47 9.75 -9.34 58.26
CA ARG A 47 8.60 -9.24 59.20
C ARG A 47 7.78 -7.94 59.18
N ARG A 48 8.27 -6.85 58.58
CA ARG A 48 7.55 -5.57 58.42
C ARG A 48 6.44 -5.60 57.35
N ARG A 49 6.52 -6.47 56.33
CA ARG A 49 5.47 -6.58 55.29
C ARG A 49 4.23 -7.36 55.75
N LEU A 50 4.40 -8.28 56.70
CA LEU A 50 3.30 -9.05 57.31
C LEU A 50 2.42 -8.19 58.23
N LEU A 51 3.04 -7.26 58.96
CA LEU A 51 2.30 -6.26 59.75
C LEU A 51 1.47 -5.32 58.86
N LEU A 52 2.03 -4.88 57.73
CA LEU A 52 1.29 -4.05 56.77
C LEU A 52 0.14 -4.80 56.11
N SER A 53 0.29 -6.09 55.81
CA SER A 53 -0.83 -6.88 55.28
C SER A 53 -1.95 -7.04 56.30
N ILE A 54 -1.62 -7.26 57.59
CA ILE A 54 -2.62 -7.36 58.65
C ILE A 54 -3.35 -6.02 58.85
N ILE A 55 -2.62 -4.90 58.85
CA ILE A 55 -3.22 -3.56 58.94
C ILE A 55 -4.11 -3.29 57.71
N SER A 56 -3.66 -3.64 56.51
CA SER A 56 -4.44 -3.46 55.29
C SER A 56 -5.72 -4.32 55.29
N ILE A 57 -5.65 -5.56 55.80
CA ILE A 57 -6.82 -6.44 55.96
C ILE A 57 -7.78 -5.87 57.00
N TRP A 58 -7.27 -5.30 58.11
CA TRP A 58 -8.08 -4.69 59.15
C TRP A 58 -8.80 -3.42 58.65
N ILE A 59 -8.12 -2.60 57.84
CA ILE A 59 -8.73 -1.44 57.16
C ILE A 59 -9.80 -1.91 56.16
N LEU A 60 -9.54 -2.96 55.38
CA LEU A 60 -10.52 -3.54 54.46
C LEU A 60 -11.75 -4.06 55.21
N TYR A 61 -11.54 -4.73 56.35
CA TYR A 61 -12.60 -5.23 57.20
C TYR A 61 -13.47 -4.09 57.75
N LEU A 62 -12.86 -3.01 58.25
CA LEU A 62 -13.60 -1.83 58.70
C LEU A 62 -14.34 -1.14 57.56
N PHE A 63 -13.76 -1.09 56.36
CA PHE A 63 -14.40 -0.52 55.17
C PHE A 63 -15.65 -1.31 54.78
N PHE A 64 -15.57 -2.64 54.71
CA PHE A 64 -16.74 -3.47 54.40
C PHE A 64 -17.78 -3.51 55.52
N LYS A 65 -17.37 -3.42 56.79
CA LYS A 65 -18.28 -3.42 57.94
C LYS A 65 -19.07 -2.10 58.07
N ASN A 66 -18.47 -0.97 57.68
CA ASN A 66 -19.10 0.34 57.72
C ASN A 66 -19.59 0.83 56.35
N MET A 67 -19.65 -0.04 55.34
CA MET A 67 -20.23 0.30 54.05
C MET A 67 -21.75 0.33 54.18
N PRO A 68 -22.42 1.50 54.07
CA PRO A 68 -23.88 1.56 54.12
C PRO A 68 -24.45 0.78 52.94
N THR A 69 -25.31 -0.19 53.23
CA THR A 69 -25.87 -1.14 52.24
C THR A 69 -26.95 -0.55 51.32
N ASP A 70 -27.20 0.75 51.37
CA ASP A 70 -28.17 1.46 50.51
C ASP A 70 -27.48 2.35 49.46
N LEU A 71 -26.50 1.79 48.74
CA LEU A 71 -25.81 2.49 47.65
C LEU A 71 -26.20 1.87 46.30
N SER A 72 -27.07 2.56 45.57
CA SER A 72 -27.40 2.25 44.17
C SER A 72 -26.16 2.31 43.26
N PRO A 73 -26.14 1.59 42.12
CA PRO A 73 -24.97 1.41 41.27
C PRO A 73 -24.33 2.72 40.79
N ALA A 74 -22.99 2.74 40.70
CA ALA A 74 -22.18 3.92 40.38
C ALA A 74 -22.47 4.56 39.00
N THR A 75 -23.21 3.89 38.12
CA THR A 75 -23.63 4.40 36.81
C THR A 75 -24.60 5.57 36.88
N GLU A 76 -25.31 5.77 38.01
CA GLU A 76 -26.23 6.91 38.17
C GLU A 76 -25.58 8.18 38.76
N ARG A 77 -24.32 8.12 39.20
CA ARG A 77 -23.67 9.23 39.94
C ARG A 77 -22.93 10.24 39.07
N PHE A 78 -22.81 10.01 37.76
CA PHE A 78 -22.15 10.94 36.85
C PHE A 78 -23.18 11.60 35.92
N ASN A 79 -23.93 12.56 36.47
CA ASN A 79 -24.75 13.49 35.68
C ASN A 79 -24.08 14.87 35.70
N PRO A 80 -23.36 15.28 34.64
CA PRO A 80 -22.53 16.49 34.64
C PRO A 80 -23.31 17.82 34.57
N LEU A 81 -24.61 17.82 34.88
CA LEU A 81 -25.47 19.01 34.80
C LEU A 81 -25.63 19.78 36.12
N ASN A 82 -25.05 19.31 37.24
CA ASN A 82 -25.22 19.95 38.56
C ASN A 82 -23.92 20.53 39.14
N LEU A 83 -23.28 21.45 38.41
CA LEU A 83 -22.27 22.37 38.97
C LEU A 83 -22.72 23.80 38.68
N ARG A 84 -23.49 24.39 39.59
CA ARG A 84 -23.68 25.85 39.68
C ARG A 84 -23.27 26.34 41.06
N PRO A 85 -22.47 27.41 41.17
CA PRO A 85 -22.27 28.12 42.42
C PRO A 85 -23.50 28.98 42.72
N SER A 86 -23.86 29.03 43.99
CA SER A 86 -24.99 29.77 44.57
C SER A 86 -24.89 31.28 44.36
N SER A 87 -25.94 31.88 43.81
CA SER A 87 -26.31 33.27 44.13
C SER A 87 -27.84 33.46 44.08
N SER A 88 -28.35 33.94 45.21
CA SER A 88 -29.59 34.66 45.51
C SER A 88 -30.75 34.69 44.49
N SER A 89 -31.83 34.00 44.86
CA SER A 89 -33.23 34.48 44.93
C SER A 89 -33.69 35.59 43.96
N SER A 90 -34.44 35.19 42.95
CA SER A 90 -35.69 35.86 42.57
C SER A 90 -36.58 34.86 41.84
N GLU A 91 -37.73 34.60 42.42
CA GLU A 91 -38.78 33.72 41.91
C GLU A 91 -39.26 34.21 40.53
N SER A 92 -39.09 33.38 39.51
CA SER A 92 -40.09 33.24 38.47
C SER A 92 -40.05 31.79 37.97
N ARG A 93 -41.18 31.11 38.19
CA ARG A 93 -41.46 29.79 37.63
C ARG A 93 -41.49 29.92 36.10
N SER A 94 -40.39 29.55 35.46
CA SER A 94 -40.43 29.01 34.10
C SER A 94 -39.69 27.68 34.14
N SER A 95 -40.47 26.60 34.07
CA SER A 95 -39.98 25.27 33.73
C SER A 95 -39.15 25.37 32.45
N SER A 96 -37.82 25.32 32.56
CA SER A 96 -36.94 25.12 31.42
C SER A 96 -37.03 23.66 30.99
N SER A 97 -38.17 23.28 30.40
CA SER A 97 -38.21 22.15 29.49
C SER A 97 -37.25 22.51 28.36
N SER A 98 -36.11 21.81 28.25
CA SER A 98 -35.32 21.86 27.03
C SER A 98 -36.29 21.60 25.87
N PRO A 99 -36.49 22.58 24.95
CA PRO A 99 -37.46 22.38 23.90
C PRO A 99 -37.00 21.18 23.09
N GLY A 100 -37.88 20.17 22.97
CA GLY A 100 -37.65 19.03 22.09
C GLY A 100 -37.44 19.50 20.65
N PRO A 101 -37.12 18.58 19.73
CA PRO A 101 -36.99 18.93 18.31
C PRO A 101 -38.25 19.68 17.86
N PRO A 102 -38.11 20.81 17.15
CA PRO A 102 -39.26 21.60 16.75
C PRO A 102 -40.16 20.79 15.81
N ALA A 103 -41.46 20.79 16.08
CA ALA A 103 -42.46 20.15 15.23
C ALA A 103 -42.99 21.18 14.22
N GLY A 104 -42.88 20.87 12.92
CA GLY A 104 -43.43 21.69 11.84
C GLY A 104 -42.41 22.62 11.16
N PRO A 105 -42.87 23.39 10.16
CA PRO A 105 -42.00 24.22 9.34
C PRO A 105 -41.35 25.37 10.14
N PRO A 106 -40.14 25.81 9.76
CA PRO A 106 -39.47 26.90 10.43
C PRO A 106 -40.23 28.23 10.28
N PRO A 107 -40.07 29.17 11.22
CA PRO A 107 -40.66 30.50 11.10
C PRO A 107 -40.13 31.19 9.84
N ASN A 108 -41.04 31.64 8.96
CA ASN A 108 -40.68 32.35 7.74
C ASN A 108 -40.14 33.74 8.10
N SER A 109 -38.82 33.89 8.11
CA SER A 109 -38.16 35.17 8.40
C SER A 109 -38.30 36.20 7.28
N SER A 110 -38.82 35.83 6.11
CA SER A 110 -38.73 36.66 4.90
C SER A 110 -40.05 37.21 4.37
N GLY A 111 -41.21 36.77 4.88
CA GLY A 111 -42.54 37.28 4.48
C GLY A 111 -42.90 37.15 2.98
N LYS A 112 -41.99 36.66 2.13
CA LYS A 112 -42.22 36.41 0.70
C LYS A 112 -42.88 35.04 0.52
N ARG A 113 -43.73 34.93 -0.51
CA ARG A 113 -44.18 33.62 -1.02
C ARG A 113 -42.94 32.88 -1.50
N ILE A 114 -42.70 31.73 -0.89
CA ILE A 114 -41.54 30.89 -1.15
C ILE A 114 -41.99 29.81 -2.13
N ASP A 115 -41.45 29.85 -3.36
CA ASP A 115 -41.65 28.79 -4.37
C ASP A 115 -40.63 27.63 -4.21
N SER A 116 -39.67 27.74 -3.28
CA SER A 116 -38.60 26.74 -3.06
C SER A 116 -38.76 25.98 -1.75
N SER A 117 -38.74 24.65 -1.78
CA SER A 117 -38.82 23.78 -0.57
C SER A 117 -37.69 24.05 0.44
N HIS A 118 -36.54 24.57 0.01
CA HIS A 118 -35.35 24.81 0.83
C HIS A 118 -35.09 26.32 1.03
N TYR A 119 -35.66 26.92 2.07
CA TYR A 119 -35.60 28.37 2.30
C TYR A 119 -35.01 28.78 3.65
N TYR A 120 -34.81 27.83 4.57
CA TYR A 120 -34.38 28.14 5.93
C TYR A 120 -32.84 28.24 6.05
N GLY A 121 -32.39 29.36 6.64
CA GLY A 121 -30.97 29.71 6.83
C GLY A 121 -30.60 30.02 8.28
N GLY A 122 -31.42 29.62 9.27
CA GLY A 122 -31.22 29.96 10.67
C GLY A 122 -30.09 29.19 11.38
N SER A 123 -29.92 29.44 12.68
CA SER A 123 -28.91 28.75 13.51
C SER A 123 -29.04 27.23 13.47
N ILE A 124 -27.93 26.51 13.60
CA ILE A 124 -27.90 25.03 13.57
C ILE A 124 -27.93 24.49 15.01
N LYS A 125 -28.86 23.58 15.29
CA LYS A 125 -28.94 22.84 16.55
C LYS A 125 -28.98 21.34 16.31
N PHE A 126 -28.13 20.59 17.03
CA PHE A 126 -28.13 19.13 17.01
C PHE A 126 -28.77 18.59 18.29
N TYR A 127 -29.94 17.96 18.17
CA TYR A 127 -30.64 17.40 19.32
C TYR A 127 -30.17 15.99 19.69
N SER A 128 -29.73 15.20 18.70
CA SER A 128 -29.40 13.78 18.87
C SER A 128 -27.89 13.49 18.88
N LEU A 129 -27.08 14.34 18.25
CA LEU A 129 -25.66 14.07 17.99
C LEU A 129 -24.87 13.85 19.29
N ALA A 130 -24.97 14.77 20.25
CA ALA A 130 -24.23 14.68 21.50
C ALA A 130 -24.51 13.37 22.24
N ARG A 131 -25.79 12.98 22.35
CA ARG A 131 -26.21 11.74 23.00
C ARG A 131 -25.50 10.51 22.41
N SER A 132 -25.48 10.42 21.07
CA SER A 132 -24.83 9.30 20.36
C SER A 132 -23.30 9.29 20.47
N LEU A 133 -22.66 10.46 20.54
CA LEU A 133 -21.20 10.57 20.65
C LEU A 133 -20.70 10.17 22.04
N TYR A 134 -21.37 10.62 23.10
CA TYR A 134 -20.98 10.30 24.46
C TYR A 134 -21.29 8.84 24.85
N SER A 135 -22.37 8.25 24.33
CA SER A 135 -22.61 6.80 24.52
C SER A 135 -21.51 5.96 23.86
N ALA A 136 -21.03 6.36 22.68
CA ALA A 136 -19.92 5.70 22.01
C ALA A 136 -18.55 5.91 22.69
N GLN A 137 -18.38 7.03 23.42
CA GLN A 137 -17.16 7.36 24.15
C GLN A 137 -16.93 6.42 25.35
N GLY A 138 -17.99 5.98 26.03
CA GLY A 138 -17.91 5.03 27.16
C GLY A 138 -17.32 3.67 26.79
N LEU A 139 -17.29 3.34 25.49
CA LEU A 139 -16.71 2.11 24.93
C LEU A 139 -15.24 2.30 24.50
N ARG A 140 -14.58 3.41 24.84
CA ARG A 140 -13.11 3.52 24.81
C ARG A 140 -12.54 2.68 25.97
N GLY A 141 -12.44 1.37 25.76
CA GLY A 141 -11.42 0.61 26.47
C GLY A 141 -10.05 1.28 26.25
N TYR A 142 -9.13 1.13 27.21
CA TYR A 142 -7.72 1.61 27.19
C TYR A 142 -6.91 1.02 26.00
N ARG A 143 -7.36 1.16 24.76
CA ARG A 143 -6.65 0.68 23.58
C ARG A 143 -5.74 1.79 23.08
N GLN A 144 -4.44 1.48 23.00
CA GLN A 144 -3.37 2.40 22.57
C GLN A 144 -3.51 2.89 21.11
N HIS A 145 -4.34 2.25 20.29
CA HIS A 145 -4.47 2.57 18.86
C HIS A 145 -5.93 2.84 18.48
N ASN A 146 -6.17 3.99 17.86
CA ASN A 146 -7.48 4.37 17.34
C ASN A 146 -7.76 3.67 16.02
N LYS A 147 -8.86 2.92 15.96
CA LYS A 147 -9.30 2.12 14.79
C LYS A 147 -10.64 2.57 14.22
N ILE A 148 -11.02 3.83 14.46
CA ILE A 148 -12.34 4.35 14.10
C ILE A 148 -12.40 4.69 12.61
N VAL A 149 -13.37 4.09 11.91
CA VAL A 149 -13.74 4.40 10.53
C VAL A 149 -15.13 5.04 10.56
N LEU A 150 -15.28 6.23 9.97
CA LEU A 150 -16.56 6.94 9.90
C LEU A 150 -17.14 6.84 8.50
N PHE A 151 -18.31 6.20 8.36
CA PHE A 151 -19.16 6.35 7.18
C PHE A 151 -20.07 7.56 7.37
N ALA A 152 -20.32 8.32 6.31
CA ALA A 152 -21.30 9.41 6.33
C ALA A 152 -22.11 9.46 5.04
N ALA A 153 -23.39 9.75 5.17
CA ALA A 153 -24.32 9.90 4.06
C ALA A 153 -25.38 10.97 4.37
N ALA A 154 -25.89 11.63 3.33
CA ALA A 154 -26.94 12.63 3.43
C ALA A 154 -28.24 12.14 2.78
N ASP A 155 -28.15 11.58 1.57
CA ASP A 155 -29.30 10.95 0.94
C ASP A 155 -29.55 9.53 1.47
N LEU A 156 -30.82 9.16 1.57
CA LEU A 156 -31.24 7.84 2.06
C LEU A 156 -30.83 6.72 1.10
N LYS A 157 -30.81 6.98 -0.22
CA LYS A 157 -30.38 5.99 -1.21
C LYS A 157 -28.88 5.73 -1.10
N SER A 158 -28.08 6.78 -0.95
CA SER A 158 -26.62 6.69 -0.76
C SER A 158 -26.29 5.99 0.56
N LEU A 159 -27.06 6.28 1.62
CA LEU A 159 -26.97 5.60 2.90
C LEU A 159 -27.22 4.10 2.74
N ALA A 160 -28.34 3.71 2.10
CA ALA A 160 -28.70 2.31 1.89
C ALA A 160 -27.65 1.56 1.06
N ASP A 161 -27.04 2.21 0.06
CA ASP A 161 -25.96 1.63 -0.75
C ASP A 161 -24.68 1.40 0.08
N LEU A 162 -24.33 2.31 1.01
CA LEU A 162 -23.14 2.19 1.87
C LEU A 162 -23.29 1.18 3.01
N LEU A 163 -24.51 0.90 3.46
CA LEU A 163 -24.76 0.08 4.65
C LEU A 163 -24.16 -1.33 4.58
N PRO A 164 -24.33 -2.11 3.48
CA PRO A 164 -23.73 -3.45 3.39
C PRO A 164 -22.22 -3.44 3.57
N LEU A 165 -21.53 -2.45 3.01
CA LEU A 165 -20.09 -2.29 3.16
C LEU A 165 -19.70 -1.94 4.61
N ALA A 166 -20.41 -1.01 5.23
CA ALA A 166 -20.19 -0.63 6.63
C ALA A 166 -20.43 -1.81 7.58
N CYS A 167 -21.53 -2.54 7.38
CA CYS A 167 -21.87 -3.74 8.16
C CYS A 167 -20.80 -4.83 8.02
N GLN A 168 -20.39 -5.15 6.79
CA GLN A 168 -19.34 -6.15 6.57
C GLN A 168 -18.02 -5.72 7.22
N MET A 169 -17.67 -4.43 7.16
CA MET A 169 -16.46 -3.92 7.82
C MET A 169 -16.54 -4.03 9.34
N ALA A 170 -17.72 -3.80 9.92
CA ALA A 170 -17.95 -3.93 11.36
C ALA A 170 -17.89 -5.40 11.81
N SER A 171 -18.48 -6.32 11.02
CA SER A 171 -18.51 -7.75 11.34
C SER A 171 -17.13 -8.39 11.30
N LYS A 172 -16.21 -7.92 10.44
CA LYS A 172 -14.81 -8.37 10.41
C LYS A 172 -13.99 -7.94 11.64
N ARG A 173 -14.49 -7.02 12.48
CA ARG A 173 -13.88 -6.57 13.75
C ARG A 173 -12.44 -6.01 13.64
N LEU A 174 -11.96 -5.74 12.43
CA LEU A 174 -10.68 -5.05 12.19
C LEU A 174 -10.77 -3.57 12.58
N ASN A 175 -11.93 -2.97 12.34
CA ASN A 175 -12.23 -1.56 12.56
C ASN A 175 -13.40 -1.38 13.51
N ARG A 176 -13.44 -0.22 14.17
CA ARG A 176 -14.64 0.27 14.86
C ARG A 176 -15.39 1.17 13.89
N VAL A 177 -16.54 0.72 13.42
CA VAL A 177 -17.26 1.42 12.37
C VAL A 177 -18.36 2.29 12.97
N HIS A 178 -18.33 3.56 12.60
CA HIS A 178 -19.32 4.56 12.98
C HIS A 178 -20.04 5.03 11.72
N PHE A 179 -21.34 5.29 11.80
CA PHE A 179 -22.17 5.75 10.69
C PHE A 179 -22.86 7.05 11.08
N ALA A 180 -22.57 8.15 10.37
CA ALA A 180 -23.17 9.45 10.59
C ALA A 180 -24.22 9.79 9.52
N VAL A 181 -25.43 10.11 9.95
CA VAL A 181 -26.49 10.61 9.09
C VAL A 181 -26.44 12.14 9.11
N MET A 182 -26.24 12.76 7.95
CA MET A 182 -26.02 14.21 7.83
C MET A 182 -26.93 14.88 6.79
N GLY A 183 -28.09 14.26 6.53
CA GLY A 183 -29.04 14.64 5.48
C GLY A 183 -30.20 15.54 5.92
N ARG A 184 -31.15 15.72 4.99
CA ARG A 184 -32.39 16.48 5.20
C ARG A 184 -33.58 15.64 5.67
N SER A 185 -33.54 14.33 5.44
CA SER A 185 -34.64 13.43 5.77
C SER A 185 -34.96 13.44 7.27
N GLU A 186 -36.23 13.33 7.65
CA GLU A 186 -36.68 13.25 9.06
C GLU A 186 -36.81 11.82 9.59
N VAL A 187 -36.58 10.80 8.75
CA VAL A 187 -36.74 9.39 9.15
C VAL A 187 -35.81 9.08 10.34
N SER A 188 -36.34 8.56 11.44
CA SER A 188 -35.51 8.24 12.62
C SER A 188 -34.41 7.23 12.26
N VAL A 189 -33.30 7.23 13.00
CA VAL A 189 -32.22 6.27 12.77
C VAL A 189 -32.71 4.84 12.95
N GLU A 190 -33.60 4.61 13.91
CA GLU A 190 -34.27 3.34 14.15
C GLU A 190 -35.14 2.92 12.96
N GLY A 191 -35.85 3.88 12.34
CA GLY A 191 -36.62 3.63 11.11
C GLY A 191 -35.72 3.28 9.93
N ILE A 192 -34.57 3.95 9.79
CA ILE A 192 -33.57 3.62 8.76
C ILE A 192 -33.03 2.21 8.97
N GLN A 193 -32.69 1.84 10.21
CA GLN A 193 -32.22 0.49 10.54
C GLN A 193 -33.27 -0.57 10.20
N MET A 194 -34.54 -0.33 10.59
CA MET A 194 -35.65 -1.26 10.34
C MET A 194 -35.89 -1.49 8.85
N VAL A 195 -35.94 -0.43 8.04
CA VAL A 195 -36.19 -0.55 6.59
C VAL A 195 -35.05 -1.26 5.86
N ASN A 196 -33.81 -1.09 6.33
CA ASN A 196 -32.63 -1.73 5.73
C ASN A 196 -32.32 -3.11 6.34
N GLY A 197 -33.16 -3.63 7.24
CA GLY A 197 -32.94 -4.92 7.89
C GLY A 197 -31.64 -4.99 8.72
N VAL A 198 -31.22 -3.87 9.30
CA VAL A 198 -29.99 -3.79 10.09
C VAL A 198 -30.25 -4.36 11.49
N ASP A 199 -29.68 -5.53 11.75
CA ASP A 199 -29.66 -6.14 13.07
C ASP A 199 -28.35 -5.82 13.82
N ALA A 200 -28.45 -5.58 15.13
CA ALA A 200 -27.32 -5.16 15.95
C ALA A 200 -26.27 -6.27 16.15
N GLU A 201 -26.67 -7.54 16.10
CA GLU A 201 -25.75 -8.67 16.22
C GLU A 201 -24.96 -8.88 14.92
N GLN A 202 -25.66 -8.82 13.78
CA GLN A 202 -25.06 -9.01 12.46
C GLN A 202 -24.27 -7.79 11.97
N CYS A 203 -24.71 -6.59 12.35
CA CYS A 203 -24.15 -5.32 11.91
C CYS A 203 -23.89 -4.39 13.11
N PRO A 204 -22.77 -4.57 13.85
CA PRO A 204 -22.47 -3.83 15.07
C PRO A 204 -21.93 -2.41 14.78
N LEU A 205 -22.76 -1.56 14.18
CA LEU A 205 -22.45 -0.17 13.85
C LEU A 205 -22.78 0.80 15.00
N PHE A 206 -21.93 1.82 15.16
CA PHE A 206 -22.24 2.97 16.01
C PHE A 206 -22.90 4.07 15.20
N TRP A 207 -24.18 4.30 15.43
CA TRP A 207 -24.95 5.30 14.70
C TRP A 207 -24.87 6.69 15.34
N HIS A 208 -24.75 7.71 14.50
CA HIS A 208 -24.73 9.11 14.88
C HIS A 208 -25.71 9.91 14.04
N ASP A 209 -26.68 10.54 14.69
CA ASP A 209 -27.59 11.47 14.03
C ASP A 209 -27.04 12.89 14.12
N ALA A 210 -26.44 13.34 13.02
CA ALA A 210 -25.85 14.68 12.87
C ALA A 210 -26.70 15.57 11.95
N ARG A 211 -28.01 15.31 11.85
CA ARG A 211 -28.95 16.16 11.12
C ARG A 211 -29.28 17.42 11.93
N PRO A 212 -29.39 18.59 11.28
CA PRO A 212 -29.80 19.81 11.97
C PRO A 212 -31.30 19.83 12.22
N ASP A 213 -31.73 20.70 13.12
CA ASP A 213 -33.12 21.15 13.21
C ASP A 213 -33.62 21.71 11.87
N TYR A 214 -34.89 21.47 11.53
CA TYR A 214 -35.50 21.90 10.25
C TYR A 214 -34.76 21.41 8.98
N GLY A 215 -34.16 20.22 9.03
CA GLY A 215 -33.44 19.59 7.91
C GLY A 215 -34.17 19.68 6.55
N PRO A 216 -35.45 19.28 6.44
CA PRO A 216 -36.19 19.30 5.17
C PRO A 216 -36.28 20.67 4.49
N TRP A 217 -36.32 21.74 5.29
CA TRP A 217 -36.48 23.12 4.80
C TRP A 217 -35.15 23.85 4.63
N SER A 218 -34.02 23.21 4.92
CA SER A 218 -32.71 23.86 4.98
C SER A 218 -32.10 24.08 3.61
N THR A 219 -31.63 25.30 3.39
CA THR A 219 -30.78 25.68 2.25
C THR A 219 -29.51 24.84 2.18
N ASP A 220 -28.92 24.70 0.99
CA ASP A 220 -27.67 23.98 0.78
C ASP A 220 -26.52 24.56 1.62
N ASP A 221 -26.43 25.89 1.72
CA ASP A 221 -25.41 26.57 2.53
C ASP A 221 -25.55 26.27 4.03
N ARG A 222 -26.79 26.21 4.52
CA ARG A 222 -27.08 25.81 5.90
C ARG A 222 -26.70 24.35 6.13
N MET A 223 -27.02 23.47 5.18
CA MET A 223 -26.65 22.05 5.26
C MET A 223 -25.13 21.84 5.21
N ALA A 224 -24.41 22.55 4.36
CA ALA A 224 -22.95 22.56 4.35
C ALA A 224 -22.37 23.04 5.70
N SER A 225 -22.92 24.12 6.26
CA SER A 225 -22.53 24.62 7.58
C SER A 225 -22.82 23.59 8.70
N SER A 226 -23.95 22.88 8.60
CA SER A 226 -24.33 21.80 9.51
C SER A 226 -23.35 20.63 9.43
N VAL A 227 -23.06 20.12 8.24
CA VAL A 227 -22.07 19.04 8.02
C VAL A 227 -20.71 19.43 8.62
N LYS A 228 -20.25 20.65 8.39
CA LYS A 228 -18.99 21.16 8.94
C LYS A 228 -18.99 21.16 10.47
N ALA A 229 -20.08 21.61 11.10
CA ALA A 229 -20.22 21.62 12.55
C ALA A 229 -20.31 20.20 13.13
N GLY A 230 -21.15 19.34 12.55
CA GLY A 230 -21.31 17.94 12.94
C GLY A 230 -19.99 17.16 12.88
N LEU A 231 -19.25 17.27 11.77
CA LEU A 231 -17.92 16.68 11.64
C LEU A 231 -16.92 17.23 12.66
N SER A 232 -17.03 18.50 13.05
CA SER A 232 -16.18 19.08 14.09
C SER A 232 -16.44 18.43 15.45
N HIS A 233 -17.70 18.23 15.83
CA HIS A 233 -18.06 17.52 17.06
C HIS A 233 -17.60 16.05 17.03
N ILE A 234 -17.86 15.35 15.93
CA ILE A 234 -17.43 13.96 15.72
C ILE A 234 -15.90 13.85 15.84
N ASN A 235 -15.16 14.72 15.16
CA ASN A 235 -13.69 14.69 15.20
C ASN A 235 -13.15 15.00 16.60
N ASN A 236 -13.71 15.98 17.30
CA ASN A 236 -13.24 16.36 18.64
C ASN A 236 -13.40 15.22 19.66
N ILE A 237 -14.46 14.42 19.53
CA ILE A 237 -14.78 13.34 20.48
C ILE A 237 -14.17 12.00 20.03
N LEU A 238 -14.45 11.57 18.79
CA LEU A 238 -14.06 10.26 18.29
C LEU A 238 -12.67 10.23 17.64
N ARG A 239 -12.27 11.32 16.97
CA ARG A 239 -11.05 11.42 16.14
C ARG A 239 -10.95 10.30 15.10
N PRO A 240 -11.87 10.18 14.14
CA PRO A 240 -11.84 9.08 13.16
C PRO A 240 -10.52 9.07 12.38
N LYS A 241 -10.04 7.88 12.01
CA LYS A 241 -8.84 7.72 11.17
C LYS A 241 -9.11 7.99 9.70
N VAL A 242 -10.33 7.70 9.25
CA VAL A 242 -10.75 7.86 7.86
C VAL A 242 -12.25 8.13 7.82
N ILE A 243 -12.67 8.93 6.84
CA ILE A 243 -14.07 9.22 6.55
C ILE A 243 -14.40 8.64 5.17
N ILE A 244 -15.45 7.83 5.07
CA ILE A 244 -15.91 7.20 3.82
C ILE A 244 -17.30 7.75 3.49
N THR A 245 -17.47 8.27 2.28
CA THR A 245 -18.77 8.70 1.74
C THR A 245 -18.90 8.20 0.30
N HIS A 246 -20.07 8.35 -0.31
CA HIS A 246 -20.14 8.36 -1.77
C HIS A 246 -19.50 9.62 -2.35
N ASP A 247 -19.19 9.61 -3.65
CA ASP A 247 -18.74 10.78 -4.38
C ASP A 247 -19.88 11.79 -4.64
N GLU A 248 -19.54 12.95 -5.21
CA GLU A 248 -20.51 14.01 -5.52
C GLU A 248 -21.61 13.57 -6.51
N ARG A 249 -21.39 12.51 -7.30
CA ARG A 249 -22.36 12.03 -8.29
C ARG A 249 -23.44 11.14 -7.68
N ARG A 250 -23.17 10.55 -6.51
CA ARG A 250 -24.06 9.57 -5.88
C ARG A 250 -24.63 9.99 -4.54
N ASP A 251 -24.22 11.11 -3.97
CA ASP A 251 -24.77 11.69 -2.74
C ASP A 251 -24.94 13.22 -2.92
N GLU A 252 -25.45 13.89 -1.90
CA GLU A 252 -25.67 15.33 -1.93
C GLU A 252 -24.37 16.13 -2.08
N SER A 253 -24.35 17.09 -3.01
CA SER A 253 -23.16 17.91 -3.30
C SER A 253 -22.67 18.69 -2.08
N PHE A 254 -23.60 19.22 -1.25
CA PHE A 254 -23.25 19.94 -0.02
C PHE A 254 -22.53 19.03 0.98
N LEU A 255 -22.83 17.74 1.02
CA LEU A 255 -22.17 16.78 1.92
C LEU A 255 -20.75 16.55 1.43
N TRP A 256 -20.59 16.07 0.19
CA TRP A 256 -19.29 15.63 -0.32
C TRP A 256 -18.26 16.77 -0.32
N LYS A 257 -18.63 17.95 -0.84
CA LYS A 257 -17.75 19.13 -0.90
C LYS A 257 -17.31 19.56 0.51
N THR A 258 -18.26 19.58 1.45
CA THR A 258 -17.98 19.99 2.83
C THR A 258 -17.14 18.96 3.57
N VAL A 259 -17.45 17.67 3.43
CA VAL A 259 -16.67 16.58 4.02
C VAL A 259 -15.24 16.64 3.50
N LYS A 260 -15.04 16.71 2.18
CA LYS A 260 -13.72 16.81 1.54
C LYS A 260 -12.92 18.00 2.08
N ALA A 261 -13.53 19.18 2.09
CA ALA A 261 -12.87 20.41 2.56
C ALA A 261 -12.56 20.36 4.07
N LYS A 262 -13.48 19.85 4.89
CA LYS A 262 -13.30 19.76 6.35
C LYS A 262 -12.27 18.69 6.71
N ALA A 263 -12.35 17.50 6.10
CA ALA A 263 -11.45 16.37 6.30
C ALA A 263 -9.99 16.76 6.00
N SER A 264 -9.75 17.45 4.88
CA SER A 264 -8.45 18.02 4.54
C SER A 264 -7.92 18.98 5.63
N ARG A 265 -8.76 19.89 6.14
CA ARG A 265 -8.37 20.84 7.20
C ARG A 265 -8.04 20.19 8.54
N ILE A 266 -8.67 19.06 8.88
CA ILE A 266 -8.42 18.35 10.13
C ILE A 266 -7.36 17.24 9.98
N GLY A 267 -6.80 17.05 8.78
CA GLY A 267 -5.80 16.02 8.52
C GLY A 267 -6.36 14.59 8.53
N VAL A 268 -7.65 14.39 8.26
CA VAL A 268 -8.27 13.06 8.18
C VAL A 268 -8.50 12.71 6.71
N PRO A 269 -8.01 11.56 6.22
CA PRO A 269 -8.30 11.07 4.88
C PRO A 269 -9.80 10.92 4.63
N HIS A 270 -10.26 11.44 3.48
CA HIS A 270 -11.61 11.25 2.98
C HIS A 270 -11.59 10.37 1.73
N ILE A 271 -12.35 9.27 1.76
CA ILE A 271 -12.54 8.35 0.65
C ILE A 271 -13.95 8.56 0.10
N GLY A 272 -14.05 9.11 -1.11
CA GLY A 272 -15.31 9.19 -1.86
C GLY A 272 -15.43 8.00 -2.81
N LEU A 273 -16.45 7.16 -2.65
CA LEU A 273 -16.69 6.01 -3.52
C LEU A 273 -17.36 6.45 -4.84
N PRO A 274 -16.69 6.31 -6.00
CA PRO A 274 -17.21 6.77 -7.30
C PRO A 274 -18.28 5.85 -7.90
N ALA A 275 -18.42 4.63 -7.37
CA ALA A 275 -19.40 3.64 -7.83
C ALA A 275 -20.17 3.06 -6.63
N ARG A 276 -21.05 2.08 -6.90
CA ARG A 276 -21.81 1.38 -5.86
C ARG A 276 -20.90 0.76 -4.83
N ALA A 277 -21.24 0.84 -3.55
CA ALA A 277 -20.41 0.29 -2.47
C ALA A 277 -20.18 -1.23 -2.61
N ALA A 278 -21.10 -1.95 -3.27
CA ALA A 278 -20.96 -3.37 -3.61
C ALA A 278 -19.71 -3.69 -4.45
N ASN A 279 -19.20 -2.74 -5.26
CA ASN A 279 -17.95 -2.91 -6.02
C ASN A 279 -16.70 -2.79 -5.14
N PHE A 280 -16.87 -2.32 -3.90
CA PHE A 280 -15.82 -2.02 -2.94
C PHE A 280 -15.88 -2.92 -1.70
N MET A 281 -16.63 -4.02 -1.73
CA MET A 281 -16.78 -4.93 -0.56
C MET A 281 -15.44 -5.47 -0.04
N TRP A 282 -14.41 -5.54 -0.90
CA TRP A 282 -13.05 -5.88 -0.50
C TRP A 282 -12.46 -4.90 0.52
N MET A 283 -12.88 -3.62 0.53
CA MET A 283 -12.43 -2.61 1.50
C MET A 283 -12.79 -2.97 2.95
N SER A 284 -13.84 -3.77 3.16
CA SER A 284 -14.25 -4.22 4.51
C SER A 284 -13.17 -5.05 5.23
N ARG A 285 -12.23 -5.63 4.47
CA ARG A 285 -11.13 -6.48 4.97
C ARG A 285 -9.85 -5.71 5.27
N LEU A 286 -9.85 -4.39 5.08
CA LEU A 286 -8.71 -3.53 5.39
C LEU A 286 -8.81 -2.97 6.80
N ASP A 287 -7.68 -2.85 7.50
CA ASP A 287 -7.62 -2.14 8.77
C ASP A 287 -7.59 -0.61 8.56
N SER A 288 -7.89 0.12 9.63
CA SER A 288 -7.98 1.59 9.60
C SER A 288 -6.68 2.28 9.17
N SER A 289 -5.51 1.64 9.34
CA SER A 289 -4.23 2.20 8.91
C SER A 289 -3.98 1.99 7.43
N SER A 290 -4.40 0.84 6.87
CA SER A 290 -4.46 0.64 5.43
C SER A 290 -5.37 1.68 4.78
N LEU A 291 -6.58 1.87 5.31
CA LEU A 291 -7.54 2.85 4.78
C LEU A 291 -7.02 4.31 4.88
N GLU A 292 -6.21 4.63 5.89
CA GLU A 292 -5.56 5.94 6.02
C GLU A 292 -4.59 6.24 4.86
N ALA A 293 -3.97 5.21 4.29
CA ALA A 293 -3.06 5.32 3.16
C ALA A 293 -3.78 5.35 1.79
N TRP A 294 -5.10 5.18 1.72
CA TRP A 294 -5.86 5.00 0.48
C TRP A 294 -5.57 6.03 -0.63
N ASN A 295 -5.49 7.31 -0.26
CA ASN A 295 -5.22 8.44 -1.18
C ASN A 295 -3.72 8.79 -1.27
N LYS A 296 -2.86 8.12 -0.50
CA LYS A 296 -1.40 8.35 -0.50
C LYS A 296 -0.70 7.41 -1.48
N VAL A 297 -1.26 6.22 -1.72
CA VAL A 297 -0.71 5.25 -2.67
C VAL A 297 -0.71 5.84 -4.07
N ASP A 298 0.49 5.98 -4.62
CA ASP A 298 0.75 6.46 -5.97
C ASP A 298 1.48 5.36 -6.75
N VAL A 299 0.99 5.06 -7.95
CA VAL A 299 1.53 4.00 -8.79
C VAL A 299 1.84 4.58 -10.15
N GLU A 300 3.07 4.39 -10.62
CA GLU A 300 3.48 4.71 -11.99
C GLU A 300 3.64 3.39 -12.77
N ILE A 301 2.91 3.25 -13.87
CA ILE A 301 3.06 2.16 -14.81
C ILE A 301 4.24 2.47 -15.74
N LEU A 302 5.21 1.58 -15.77
CA LEU A 302 6.38 1.65 -16.65
C LEU A 302 6.28 0.56 -17.71
N VAL A 303 6.28 0.96 -18.97
CA VAL A 303 6.27 0.06 -20.13
C VAL A 303 7.47 0.36 -21.02
N GLN A 304 8.27 -0.68 -21.31
CA GLN A 304 9.42 -0.57 -22.22
C GLN A 304 9.09 -1.22 -23.55
N ALA A 305 8.86 -0.40 -24.58
CA ALA A 305 8.50 -0.87 -25.91
C ALA A 305 9.72 -1.46 -26.64
N PRO A 306 9.61 -2.62 -27.28
CA PRO A 306 10.68 -3.17 -28.09
C PRO A 306 10.72 -2.52 -29.49
N PRO A 307 11.87 -2.60 -30.19
CA PRO A 307 11.99 -2.08 -31.56
C PRO A 307 11.12 -2.86 -32.54
N ALA A 308 10.55 -2.15 -33.51
CA ALA A 308 9.81 -2.74 -34.62
C ALA A 308 8.64 -3.69 -34.23
N SER A 309 7.98 -3.45 -33.08
CA SER A 309 6.75 -4.16 -32.72
C SER A 309 5.68 -3.21 -32.16
N SER A 310 4.65 -2.96 -32.97
CA SER A 310 3.49 -2.16 -32.58
C SER A 310 2.34 -2.98 -31.96
N GLY A 311 2.24 -4.27 -32.28
CA GLY A 311 1.04 -5.07 -32.00
C GLY A 311 0.87 -5.41 -30.53
N SER A 312 1.92 -5.92 -29.88
CA SER A 312 1.91 -6.29 -28.46
C SER A 312 1.57 -5.09 -27.57
N LEU A 313 2.29 -3.98 -27.75
CA LEU A 313 2.04 -2.74 -27.02
C LEU A 313 0.62 -2.20 -27.28
N SER A 314 0.12 -2.25 -28.51
CA SER A 314 -1.24 -1.80 -28.81
C SER A 314 -2.31 -2.61 -28.07
N ARG A 315 -2.10 -3.92 -27.89
CA ARG A 315 -2.96 -4.77 -27.07
C ARG A 315 -2.89 -4.36 -25.60
N LEU A 316 -1.69 -4.24 -25.03
CA LEU A 316 -1.50 -3.82 -23.64
C LEU A 316 -2.17 -2.46 -23.36
N LEU A 317 -1.97 -1.47 -24.23
CA LEU A 317 -2.59 -0.15 -24.09
C LEU A 317 -4.13 -0.25 -24.14
N SER A 318 -4.67 -1.18 -24.92
CA SER A 318 -6.11 -1.41 -25.01
C SER A 318 -6.68 -2.07 -23.76
N SER A 319 -5.97 -3.01 -23.12
CA SER A 319 -6.41 -3.60 -21.85
C SER A 319 -6.23 -2.66 -20.66
N LEU A 320 -5.15 -1.88 -20.64
CA LEU A 320 -4.99 -0.77 -19.69
C LEU A 320 -6.16 0.21 -19.76
N GLN A 321 -6.68 0.51 -20.95
CA GLN A 321 -7.85 1.38 -21.11
C GLN A 321 -9.17 0.76 -20.65
N LYS A 322 -9.31 -0.56 -20.70
CA LYS A 322 -10.52 -1.27 -20.27
C LYS A 322 -10.61 -1.45 -18.76
N ALA A 323 -9.50 -1.29 -18.04
CA ALA A 323 -9.45 -1.50 -16.60
C ALA A 323 -10.12 -0.40 -15.77
N ASP A 324 -10.62 -0.79 -14.60
CA ASP A 324 -11.24 0.13 -13.64
C ASP A 324 -10.23 0.57 -12.56
N TYR A 325 -10.04 1.89 -12.44
CA TYR A 325 -9.06 2.51 -11.56
C TYR A 325 -9.66 3.16 -10.30
N PHE A 326 -10.96 2.98 -10.03
CA PHE A 326 -11.63 3.59 -8.88
C PHE A 326 -11.59 5.14 -8.86
N GLY A 327 -11.60 5.77 -10.03
CA GLY A 327 -11.42 7.22 -10.16
C GLY A 327 -10.11 7.55 -10.86
N ASP A 328 -9.17 8.13 -10.12
CA ASP A 328 -7.89 8.60 -10.67
C ASP A 328 -7.00 7.41 -11.08
N ALA A 329 -6.65 7.35 -12.37
CA ALA A 329 -5.80 6.30 -12.91
C ALA A 329 -4.32 6.56 -12.54
N PRO A 330 -3.50 5.49 -12.44
CA PRO A 330 -2.08 5.60 -12.18
C PRO A 330 -1.35 6.38 -13.28
N GLY A 331 -0.17 6.91 -12.95
CA GLY A 331 0.73 7.50 -13.93
C GLY A 331 1.14 6.44 -14.98
N LEU A 332 1.42 6.87 -16.21
CA LEU A 332 1.87 5.98 -17.27
C LEU A 332 3.08 6.59 -17.97
N THR A 333 4.19 5.86 -17.94
CA THR A 333 5.41 6.15 -18.67
C THR A 333 5.67 5.05 -19.70
N ILE A 334 5.78 5.45 -20.96
CA ILE A 334 6.13 4.57 -22.07
C ILE A 334 7.53 4.95 -22.55
N GLU A 335 8.46 4.01 -22.46
CA GLU A 335 9.78 4.13 -23.06
C GLU A 335 9.76 3.56 -24.48
N LEU A 336 10.16 4.38 -25.44
CA LEU A 336 10.26 4.03 -26.84
C LEU A 336 11.72 3.74 -27.26
N PRO A 337 11.91 2.78 -28.17
CA PRO A 337 13.18 2.54 -28.86
C PRO A 337 13.51 3.71 -29.82
N PRO A 338 14.73 3.77 -30.37
CA PRO A 338 15.09 4.79 -31.35
C PRO A 338 14.30 4.60 -32.65
N ASN A 339 14.10 3.35 -33.09
CA ASN A 339 13.28 3.00 -34.25
C ASN A 339 11.88 2.55 -33.81
N VAL A 340 10.87 3.35 -34.11
CA VAL A 340 9.47 3.14 -33.70
C VAL A 340 8.61 3.02 -34.94
N ASP A 341 7.76 2.00 -34.99
CA ASP A 341 6.87 1.77 -36.14
C ASP A 341 5.84 2.90 -36.31
N ALA A 342 5.59 3.30 -37.57
CA ALA A 342 4.60 4.33 -37.88
C ALA A 342 3.16 3.99 -37.39
N PRO A 343 2.67 2.73 -37.42
CA PRO A 343 1.42 2.35 -36.77
C PRO A 343 1.38 2.64 -35.27
N LEU A 344 2.48 2.38 -34.54
CA LEU A 344 2.56 2.63 -33.10
C LEU A 344 2.50 4.13 -32.80
N MET A 345 3.22 4.96 -33.56
CA MET A 345 3.17 6.41 -33.40
C MET A 345 1.75 6.96 -33.60
N ARG A 346 1.05 6.53 -34.66
CA ARG A 346 -0.37 6.91 -34.89
C ARG A 346 -1.31 6.46 -33.77
N ARG A 347 -1.05 5.28 -33.19
CA ARG A 347 -1.81 4.79 -32.03
C ARG A 347 -1.56 5.67 -30.80
N LEU A 348 -0.31 6.05 -30.53
CA LEU A 348 0.07 6.92 -29.41
C LEU A 348 -0.50 8.34 -29.55
N GLU A 349 -0.55 8.90 -30.76
CA GLU A 349 -1.16 10.20 -31.04
C GLU A 349 -2.66 10.24 -30.66
N SER A 350 -3.38 9.15 -30.89
CA SER A 350 -4.81 9.02 -30.58
C SER A 350 -5.08 8.44 -29.18
N PHE A 351 -4.03 8.06 -28.44
CA PHE A 351 -4.16 7.39 -27.16
C PHE A 351 -4.58 8.38 -26.05
N LYS A 352 -5.63 7.99 -25.32
CA LYS A 352 -6.17 8.76 -24.19
C LYS A 352 -5.91 8.04 -22.88
N TRP A 353 -5.22 8.71 -21.98
CA TRP A 353 -4.93 8.25 -20.64
C TRP A 353 -5.06 9.40 -19.63
N PRO A 354 -5.81 9.29 -18.54
CA PRO A 354 -6.71 8.19 -18.15
C PRO A 354 -7.87 7.96 -19.14
N PRO A 355 -8.49 6.77 -19.16
CA PRO A 355 -9.54 6.42 -20.15
C PRO A 355 -10.78 7.33 -20.11
N ASN A 356 -11.13 7.85 -18.93
CA ASN A 356 -12.32 8.67 -18.69
C ASN A 356 -12.01 10.16 -18.45
N SER A 357 -10.79 10.60 -18.78
CA SER A 357 -10.35 11.99 -18.60
C SER A 357 -10.63 12.84 -19.83
N GLN A 358 -10.95 14.12 -19.62
CA GLN A 358 -11.05 15.10 -20.71
C GLN A 358 -9.69 15.41 -21.34
N HIS A 359 -8.61 15.27 -20.55
CA HIS A 359 -7.24 15.52 -20.98
C HIS A 359 -6.40 14.24 -20.90
N SER A 360 -5.63 13.97 -21.95
CA SER A 360 -4.68 12.86 -21.99
C SER A 360 -3.34 13.30 -21.40
N HIS A 361 -2.88 12.59 -20.38
CA HIS A 361 -1.63 12.83 -19.67
C HIS A 361 -0.91 11.50 -19.46
N PHE A 362 0.07 11.19 -20.31
CA PHE A 362 1.05 10.12 -20.11
C PHE A 362 2.44 10.62 -20.54
N LYS A 363 3.49 10.01 -20.03
CA LYS A 363 4.88 10.39 -20.33
C LYS A 363 5.42 9.49 -21.43
N LEU A 364 6.00 10.10 -22.46
CA LEU A 364 6.66 9.40 -23.54
C LEU A 364 8.16 9.71 -23.50
N ARG A 365 9.01 8.68 -23.39
CA ARG A 365 10.47 8.82 -23.36
C ARG A 365 11.05 8.08 -24.56
N ARG A 366 11.71 8.76 -25.50
CA ARG A 366 12.29 8.11 -26.68
C ARG A 366 13.82 8.07 -26.61
N ARG A 367 14.43 6.92 -26.91
CA ARG A 367 15.89 6.79 -26.99
C ARG A 367 16.43 7.55 -28.20
N ILE A 368 17.54 8.26 -28.01
CA ILE A 368 18.25 8.97 -29.08
C ILE A 368 19.29 8.06 -29.75
N GLN A 369 20.04 7.29 -28.95
CA GLN A 369 21.13 6.44 -29.45
C GLN A 369 20.57 5.32 -30.34
N PRO A 370 21.01 5.24 -31.62
CA PRO A 370 20.55 4.23 -32.58
C PRO A 370 21.35 2.93 -32.50
N GLN A 371 22.50 2.95 -31.80
CA GLN A 371 23.36 1.78 -31.61
C GLN A 371 22.66 0.78 -30.69
N SER A 372 23.07 -0.48 -30.82
CA SER A 372 22.62 -1.53 -29.92
C SER A 372 23.06 -1.25 -28.50
N ILE A 373 22.15 -1.53 -27.58
CA ILE A 373 22.33 -1.25 -26.17
C ILE A 373 23.03 -2.41 -25.49
N THR A 374 24.00 -2.13 -24.61
CA THR A 374 24.60 -3.18 -23.79
C THR A 374 23.66 -3.58 -22.63
N PRO A 375 23.78 -4.79 -22.05
CA PRO A 375 22.99 -5.18 -20.88
C PRO A 375 23.12 -4.23 -19.68
N GLU A 376 24.31 -3.65 -19.48
CA GLU A 376 24.55 -2.66 -18.41
C GLU A 376 23.81 -1.35 -18.68
N GLU A 377 23.86 -0.82 -19.91
CA GLU A 377 23.15 0.39 -20.31
C GLU A 377 21.63 0.20 -20.31
N ALA A 378 21.14 -0.96 -20.75
CA ALA A 378 19.72 -1.32 -20.73
C ALA A 378 19.19 -1.38 -19.29
N THR A 379 19.99 -1.96 -18.39
CA THR A 379 19.69 -1.99 -16.95
C THR A 379 19.62 -0.59 -16.36
N LEU A 380 20.64 0.24 -16.59
CA LEU A 380 20.66 1.63 -16.10
C LEU A 380 19.43 2.39 -16.58
N ARG A 381 19.10 2.29 -17.87
CA ARG A 381 17.93 2.94 -18.45
C ARG A 381 16.63 2.47 -17.80
N ALA A 382 16.44 1.17 -17.62
CA ALA A 382 15.24 0.61 -17.03
C ALA A 382 15.02 1.11 -15.60
N VAL A 383 16.09 1.23 -14.82
CA VAL A 383 16.04 1.70 -13.44
C VAL A 383 15.85 3.22 -13.37
N ASP A 384 16.55 3.99 -14.22
CA ASP A 384 16.44 5.45 -14.33
C ASP A 384 15.12 5.92 -14.98
N ALA A 385 14.34 4.99 -15.54
CA ALA A 385 13.04 5.28 -16.10
C ALA A 385 12.05 5.81 -15.03
N PHE A 386 12.23 5.37 -13.78
CA PHE A 386 11.41 5.75 -12.64
C PHE A 386 12.25 5.95 -11.37
N TYR A 387 12.02 7.09 -10.70
CA TYR A 387 12.49 7.32 -9.34
C TYR A 387 11.33 7.84 -8.48
N PRO A 388 11.02 7.23 -7.33
CA PRO A 388 9.83 7.58 -6.56
C PRO A 388 9.98 8.97 -5.92
N HIS A 389 8.95 9.81 -6.06
CA HIS A 389 8.92 11.11 -5.37
C HIS A 389 8.85 10.94 -3.85
N ASN A 390 8.05 9.97 -3.39
CA ASN A 390 8.03 9.54 -1.99
C ASN A 390 8.26 8.02 -1.93
N PRO A 391 9.42 7.55 -1.44
CA PRO A 391 9.72 6.11 -1.39
C PRO A 391 8.69 5.27 -0.61
N SER A 392 8.01 5.87 0.37
CA SER A 392 7.01 5.16 1.18
C SER A 392 5.68 4.97 0.46
N HIS A 393 5.40 5.77 -0.58
CA HIS A 393 4.05 5.93 -1.14
C HIS A 393 3.96 5.82 -2.66
N SER A 394 5.01 6.22 -3.38
CA SER A 394 5.13 6.09 -4.83
C SER A 394 5.77 4.74 -5.15
N HIS A 395 5.12 3.95 -5.99
CA HIS A 395 5.52 2.59 -6.35
C HIS A 395 5.55 2.45 -7.88
N VAL A 396 6.31 1.51 -8.41
CA VAL A 396 6.41 1.28 -9.86
C VAL A 396 5.78 -0.05 -10.22
N LEU A 397 4.88 -0.04 -11.20
CA LEU A 397 4.33 -1.24 -11.84
C LEU A 397 5.04 -1.43 -13.18
N VAL A 398 5.92 -2.42 -13.26
CA VAL A 398 6.61 -2.77 -14.50
C VAL A 398 5.74 -3.75 -15.27
N ILE A 399 5.39 -3.39 -16.51
CA ILE A 399 4.59 -4.23 -17.41
C ILE A 399 5.31 -4.39 -18.75
N SER A 400 5.47 -5.64 -19.19
CA SER A 400 6.03 -5.94 -20.50
C SER A 400 4.98 -5.72 -21.61
N PRO A 401 5.37 -5.24 -22.80
CA PRO A 401 4.42 -4.98 -23.90
C PRO A 401 3.63 -6.20 -24.37
N GLN A 402 4.16 -7.41 -24.18
CA GLN A 402 3.47 -8.65 -24.51
C GLN A 402 2.43 -9.08 -23.47
N THR A 403 2.29 -8.36 -22.36
CA THR A 403 1.31 -8.69 -21.32
C THR A 403 -0.07 -8.16 -21.67
N ASP A 404 -1.09 -8.96 -21.38
CA ASP A 404 -2.47 -8.53 -21.34
C ASP A 404 -3.04 -8.66 -19.91
N ILE A 405 -3.85 -7.68 -19.49
CA ILE A 405 -4.27 -7.51 -18.09
C ILE A 405 -5.79 -7.49 -17.94
N ALA A 406 -6.28 -8.03 -16.82
CA ALA A 406 -7.70 -8.08 -16.48
C ALA A 406 -8.26 -6.69 -16.16
N PRO A 407 -9.53 -6.38 -16.48
CA PRO A 407 -10.14 -5.11 -16.09
C PRO A 407 -10.15 -4.84 -14.57
N SER A 408 -10.08 -5.88 -13.74
CA SER A 408 -10.00 -5.81 -12.27
C SER A 408 -8.58 -5.84 -11.69
N TYR A 409 -7.53 -5.83 -12.51
CA TYR A 409 -6.15 -5.97 -12.01
C TYR A 409 -5.80 -4.92 -10.96
N TYR A 410 -6.22 -3.66 -11.18
CA TYR A 410 -5.89 -2.55 -10.28
C TYR A 410 -6.65 -2.64 -8.96
N HIS A 411 -7.83 -3.28 -8.97
CA HIS A 411 -8.56 -3.59 -7.74
C HIS A 411 -7.78 -4.55 -6.85
N TYR A 412 -7.29 -5.64 -7.43
CA TYR A 412 -6.44 -6.59 -6.72
C TYR A 412 -5.15 -5.92 -6.25
N LEU A 413 -4.48 -5.16 -7.13
CA LEU A 413 -3.22 -4.51 -6.81
C LEU A 413 -3.35 -3.52 -5.65
N LYS A 414 -4.37 -2.64 -5.69
CA LYS A 414 -4.63 -1.68 -4.61
C LYS A 414 -4.99 -2.41 -3.32
N TYR A 415 -5.79 -3.48 -3.38
CA TYR A 415 -6.10 -4.30 -2.21
C TYR A 415 -4.84 -4.91 -1.58
N ALA A 416 -3.98 -5.51 -2.40
CA ALA A 416 -2.74 -6.15 -1.97
C ALA A 416 -1.72 -5.14 -1.42
N ILE A 417 -1.55 -3.97 -2.04
CA ILE A 417 -0.70 -2.89 -1.53
C ILE A 417 -1.18 -2.45 -0.15
N LEU A 418 -2.47 -2.15 -0.02
CA LEU A 418 -3.05 -1.66 1.24
C LEU A 418 -2.90 -2.70 2.35
N LYS A 419 -3.28 -3.96 2.08
CA LYS A 419 -3.16 -5.03 3.08
C LYS A 419 -1.71 -5.33 3.44
N TYR A 420 -0.82 -5.47 2.45
CA TYR A 420 0.53 -5.96 2.73
C TYR A 420 1.50 -4.87 3.16
N LYS A 421 1.45 -3.67 2.57
CA LYS A 421 2.38 -2.57 2.86
C LYS A 421 1.92 -1.67 4.02
N TYR A 422 0.62 -1.41 4.14
CA TYR A 422 0.11 -0.34 5.03
C TYR A 422 -0.66 -0.83 6.27
N SER A 423 -0.93 -2.14 6.36
CA SER A 423 -1.56 -2.73 7.53
C SER A 423 -0.66 -2.67 8.76
N LEU A 424 -1.25 -2.47 9.93
CA LEU A 424 -0.51 -2.56 11.20
C LEU A 424 -0.03 -3.97 11.52
N HIS A 425 -0.66 -4.98 10.93
CA HIS A 425 -0.43 -6.40 11.23
C HIS A 425 0.81 -6.97 10.53
N THR A 426 1.41 -6.25 9.57
CA THR A 426 2.50 -6.78 8.73
C THR A 426 3.90 -6.36 9.16
N LYS A 427 4.05 -5.56 10.24
CA LYS A 427 5.28 -4.82 10.58
C LYS A 427 6.59 -5.62 10.57
N VAL A 428 6.59 -6.91 10.95
CA VAL A 428 7.82 -7.73 10.97
C VAL A 428 8.19 -8.27 9.58
N SER A 429 7.20 -8.69 8.79
CA SER A 429 7.41 -9.27 7.45
C SER A 429 7.59 -8.21 6.35
N LEU A 430 7.18 -6.96 6.60
CA LEU A 430 7.29 -5.83 5.66
C LEU A 430 8.70 -5.61 5.12
N HIS A 431 9.72 -5.81 5.96
CA HIS A 431 11.09 -5.48 5.58
C HIS A 431 11.64 -6.35 4.46
N ARG A 432 11.07 -7.55 4.24
CA ARG A 432 11.51 -8.49 3.20
C ARG A 432 10.58 -8.55 1.99
N LEU A 433 9.49 -7.80 1.98
CA LEU A 433 8.59 -7.76 0.85
C LEU A 433 9.10 -6.75 -0.19
N LEU A 434 9.46 -7.26 -1.37
CA LEU A 434 9.95 -6.46 -2.50
C LEU A 434 8.80 -5.83 -3.29
N GLY A 435 7.73 -6.59 -3.48
CA GLY A 435 6.71 -6.26 -4.47
C GLY A 435 5.57 -7.27 -4.55
N ILE A 436 4.67 -7.04 -5.50
CA ILE A 436 3.47 -7.83 -5.78
C ILE A 436 3.43 -8.14 -7.28
N SER A 437 3.44 -9.42 -7.64
CA SER A 437 3.26 -9.88 -9.01
C SER A 437 1.78 -9.96 -9.37
N LEU A 438 1.44 -9.67 -10.63
CA LEU A 438 0.11 -9.88 -11.22
C LEU A 438 0.08 -11.10 -12.13
N GLU A 439 1.23 -11.42 -12.72
CA GLU A 439 1.41 -12.58 -13.59
C GLU A 439 2.12 -13.71 -12.82
N LEU A 440 1.74 -14.94 -13.15
CA LEU A 440 2.43 -16.14 -12.71
C LEU A 440 3.11 -16.77 -13.93
N PRO A 441 4.46 -16.75 -14.01
CA PRO A 441 5.14 -17.27 -15.17
C PRO A 441 4.96 -18.78 -15.26
N SER A 442 4.89 -19.28 -16.50
CA SER A 442 4.74 -20.73 -16.76
C SER A 442 6.08 -21.46 -16.71
N ILE A 443 7.17 -20.71 -16.70
CA ILE A 443 8.55 -21.19 -16.64
C ILE A 443 9.24 -20.42 -15.53
N ALA A 444 10.00 -21.12 -14.69
CA ALA A 444 10.76 -20.46 -13.65
C ALA A 444 11.89 -19.61 -14.27
N PRO A 445 12.01 -18.32 -13.90
CA PRO A 445 12.97 -17.42 -14.55
C PRO A 445 14.45 -17.87 -14.45
N THR A 446 14.77 -18.68 -13.44
CA THR A 446 16.13 -19.05 -13.03
C THR A 446 16.65 -20.36 -13.64
N ASP A 447 15.81 -21.38 -13.74
CA ASP A 447 16.20 -22.70 -14.24
C ASP A 447 15.64 -22.97 -15.65
N GLY A 448 14.68 -22.15 -16.12
CA GLY A 448 14.06 -22.33 -17.43
C GLY A 448 13.12 -23.53 -17.50
N GLU A 449 12.81 -24.15 -16.36
CA GLU A 449 11.96 -25.32 -16.26
C GLU A 449 10.48 -24.93 -16.11
N PRO A 450 9.53 -25.78 -16.56
CA PRO A 450 8.11 -25.56 -16.34
C PRO A 450 7.79 -25.34 -14.86
N PHE A 451 7.07 -24.25 -14.57
CA PHE A 451 6.71 -23.87 -13.21
C PHE A 451 5.25 -24.20 -12.92
N THR A 452 5.03 -24.87 -11.78
CA THR A 452 3.71 -25.10 -11.20
C THR A 452 3.70 -24.51 -9.80
N PRO A 453 2.74 -23.62 -9.47
CA PRO A 453 2.68 -23.02 -8.15
C PRO A 453 2.41 -24.07 -7.07
N PRO A 454 2.81 -23.81 -5.81
CA PRO A 454 2.46 -24.67 -4.69
C PRO A 454 0.94 -24.74 -4.58
N THR A 455 0.42 -25.96 -4.45
CA THR A 455 -0.99 -26.17 -4.14
C THR A 455 -1.19 -25.79 -2.67
N PRO A 456 -2.19 -24.96 -2.34
CA PRO A 456 -2.58 -24.74 -0.95
C PRO A 456 -2.80 -26.12 -0.30
N SER A 457 -2.11 -26.41 0.79
CA SER A 457 -2.23 -27.70 1.46
C SER A 457 -3.71 -27.97 1.77
N ASP A 458 -4.20 -29.18 1.49
CA ASP A 458 -5.53 -29.60 1.95
C ASP A 458 -5.62 -29.33 3.46
N PRO A 459 -6.70 -28.70 3.98
CA PRO A 459 -6.86 -28.37 5.38
C PRO A 459 -7.17 -29.65 6.18
N THR A 460 -6.21 -30.55 6.25
CA THR A 460 -6.24 -31.74 7.09
C THR A 460 -5.63 -31.41 8.43
N SER A 461 -6.25 -30.47 9.16
CA SER A 461 -6.14 -30.34 10.62
C SER A 461 -7.07 -29.23 11.14
N ALA A 462 -8.04 -29.65 11.95
CA ALA A 462 -8.76 -28.88 12.96
C ALA A 462 -9.86 -27.89 12.51
N ILE A 463 -11.11 -28.40 12.55
CA ILE A 463 -12.26 -27.81 13.25
C ILE A 463 -12.26 -26.26 13.34
N GLN A 464 -12.47 -25.60 12.20
CA GLN A 464 -13.13 -24.31 12.07
C GLN A 464 -13.35 -24.04 10.58
N GLU A 465 -14.56 -23.65 10.20
CA GLU A 465 -14.92 -23.21 8.84
C GLU A 465 -14.15 -21.92 8.50
N HIS A 466 -12.86 -22.03 8.20
CA HIS A 466 -12.08 -20.89 7.75
C HIS A 466 -12.51 -20.56 6.31
N GLU A 467 -12.96 -19.32 6.11
CA GLU A 467 -13.30 -18.78 4.79
C GLU A 467 -12.10 -19.02 3.84
N LYS A 468 -12.38 -19.51 2.63
CA LYS A 468 -11.34 -19.79 1.63
C LYS A 468 -10.61 -18.49 1.24
N ASP A 469 -9.29 -18.45 1.44
CA ASP A 469 -8.45 -17.31 1.08
C ASP A 469 -8.06 -17.32 -0.40
N ILE A 470 -7.75 -16.13 -0.92
CA ILE A 470 -7.18 -15.91 -2.25
C ILE A 470 -5.79 -16.58 -2.30
N PRO A 471 -5.56 -17.50 -3.24
CA PRO A 471 -4.34 -18.29 -3.27
C PRO A 471 -3.18 -17.42 -3.75
N VAL A 472 -2.21 -17.21 -2.86
CA VAL A 472 -0.97 -16.48 -3.10
C VAL A 472 0.19 -17.14 -2.35
N PHE A 473 1.41 -16.93 -2.81
CA PHE A 473 2.63 -17.42 -2.17
C PHE A 473 3.76 -16.38 -2.31
N LEU A 474 4.86 -16.58 -1.57
CA LEU A 474 6.05 -15.74 -1.63
C LEU A 474 7.13 -16.43 -2.46
N TRP A 475 7.82 -15.69 -3.33
CA TRP A 475 8.88 -16.25 -4.18
C TRP A 475 10.08 -15.31 -4.32
N GLN A 476 11.29 -15.86 -4.22
CA GLN A 476 12.56 -15.15 -4.49
C GLN A 476 12.89 -15.10 -5.99
N ALA A 477 11.91 -14.81 -6.84
CA ALA A 477 12.11 -14.60 -8.26
C ALA A 477 11.61 -13.21 -8.65
N PRO A 478 12.40 -12.41 -9.40
CA PRO A 478 11.89 -11.18 -9.99
C PRO A 478 10.91 -11.47 -11.13
N ASN A 479 10.07 -10.49 -11.46
CA ASN A 479 9.17 -10.56 -12.62
C ASN A 479 9.23 -9.26 -13.45
N SER A 480 9.44 -9.37 -14.76
CA SER A 480 9.37 -8.26 -15.71
C SER A 480 8.05 -8.20 -16.50
N ASN A 481 7.23 -9.26 -16.48
CA ASN A 481 6.01 -9.33 -17.26
C ASN A 481 4.92 -8.43 -16.68
N ALA A 482 4.60 -8.61 -15.39
CA ALA A 482 3.68 -7.75 -14.68
C ALA A 482 3.90 -7.84 -13.17
N ALA A 483 4.69 -6.91 -12.62
CA ALA A 483 4.89 -6.82 -11.18
C ALA A 483 5.10 -5.39 -10.69
N LEU A 484 4.54 -5.12 -9.52
CA LEU A 484 4.76 -3.89 -8.78
C LEU A 484 5.91 -4.06 -7.81
N TYR A 485 6.86 -3.12 -7.85
CA TYR A 485 7.96 -2.99 -6.90
C TYR A 485 7.70 -1.79 -5.98
N PHE A 486 7.89 -1.98 -4.67
CA PHE A 486 7.70 -0.88 -3.71
C PHE A 486 8.80 0.17 -3.86
N GLY A 487 8.43 1.44 -3.68
CA GLY A 487 9.33 2.58 -3.91
C GLY A 487 10.59 2.57 -3.05
N ASP A 488 10.46 2.24 -1.77
CA ASP A 488 11.59 2.10 -0.84
C ASP A 488 12.56 1.01 -1.28
N LYS A 489 12.04 -0.06 -1.89
CA LYS A 489 12.84 -1.16 -2.44
C LYS A 489 13.46 -0.82 -3.80
N TRP A 490 12.76 -0.03 -4.62
CA TRP A 490 13.31 0.47 -5.88
C TRP A 490 14.48 1.45 -5.64
N VAL A 491 14.38 2.30 -4.61
CA VAL A 491 15.47 3.20 -4.20
C VAL A 491 16.68 2.40 -3.71
N GLU A 492 16.44 1.35 -2.91
CA GLU A 492 17.51 0.43 -2.50
C GLU A 492 18.15 -0.27 -3.71
N PHE A 493 17.36 -0.70 -4.69
CA PHE A 493 17.86 -1.30 -5.92
C PHE A 493 18.69 -0.32 -6.76
N HIS A 494 18.29 0.94 -6.83
CA HIS A 494 19.08 1.98 -7.46
C HIS A 494 20.43 2.19 -6.76
N SER A 495 20.46 2.26 -5.42
CA SER A 495 21.70 2.31 -4.64
C SER A 495 22.58 1.08 -4.88
N PHE A 496 21.98 -0.10 -4.89
CA PHE A 496 22.65 -1.37 -5.20
C PHE A 496 23.32 -1.34 -6.57
N LEU A 497 22.59 -0.94 -7.61
CA LEU A 497 23.10 -0.91 -8.97
C LEU A 497 24.27 0.07 -9.12
N SER A 498 24.18 1.26 -8.50
CA SER A 498 25.27 2.23 -8.49
C SER A 498 26.57 1.65 -7.93
N ASN A 499 26.50 1.02 -6.75
CA ASN A 499 27.65 0.39 -6.11
C ASN A 499 28.16 -0.83 -6.89
N ARG A 500 27.25 -1.65 -7.43
CA ARG A 500 27.55 -2.84 -8.22
C ARG A 500 28.32 -2.53 -9.50
N LEU A 501 27.97 -1.44 -10.18
CA LEU A 501 28.67 -0.96 -11.37
C LEU A 501 30.01 -0.32 -11.02
N ALA A 502 30.10 0.42 -9.91
CA ALA A 502 31.37 0.96 -9.41
C ALA A 502 32.36 -0.16 -9.05
N ALA A 503 31.90 -1.21 -8.38
CA ALA A 503 32.71 -2.39 -8.04
C ALA A 503 33.25 -3.10 -9.30
N SER A 504 32.42 -3.22 -10.35
CA SER A 504 32.82 -3.81 -11.64
C SER A 504 33.99 -3.05 -12.27
N ARG A 505 33.98 -1.71 -12.19
CA ARG A 505 35.06 -0.87 -12.75
C ARG A 505 36.38 -0.99 -11.99
N GLN A 506 36.36 -1.27 -10.68
CA GLN A 506 37.55 -1.38 -9.84
C GLN A 506 38.30 -2.72 -9.99
N LYS A 507 37.69 -3.75 -10.58
CA LYS A 507 38.32 -5.07 -10.85
C LYS A 507 38.52 -5.29 -12.36
N PRO A 508 39.50 -4.63 -13.02
CA PRO A 508 39.75 -4.81 -14.45
C PRO A 508 40.39 -6.16 -14.80
N ASP A 509 41.10 -6.81 -13.86
CA ASP A 509 41.78 -8.09 -14.08
C ASP A 509 40.98 -9.27 -13.52
N GLY A 510 40.46 -10.09 -14.43
CA GLY A 510 39.82 -11.37 -14.11
C GLY A 510 38.31 -11.39 -14.33
N LYS A 511 37.88 -11.34 -15.60
CA LYS A 511 36.53 -11.71 -16.04
C LYS A 511 36.21 -13.17 -15.67
N LYS A 512 35.89 -13.45 -14.41
CA LYS A 512 34.92 -14.51 -14.12
C LYS A 512 33.57 -13.82 -14.19
N GLN A 513 33.00 -13.73 -15.41
CA GLN A 513 31.58 -13.44 -15.53
C GLN A 513 30.88 -14.49 -14.66
N HIS A 514 30.21 -14.03 -13.60
CA HIS A 514 29.34 -14.92 -12.85
C HIS A 514 28.34 -15.49 -13.87
N PRO A 515 28.13 -16.81 -13.89
CA PRO A 515 27.21 -17.41 -14.83
C PRO A 515 25.83 -16.80 -14.62
N SER A 516 25.26 -16.23 -15.69
CA SER A 516 23.93 -15.64 -15.63
C SER A 516 22.93 -16.70 -15.21
N LEU A 517 22.26 -16.45 -14.09
CA LEU A 517 21.26 -17.34 -13.53
C LEU A 517 19.90 -17.15 -14.17
N LEU A 518 19.72 -16.13 -15.01
CA LEU A 518 18.44 -15.88 -15.68
C LEU A 518 18.57 -16.16 -17.16
N SER A 519 17.48 -16.68 -17.73
CA SER A 519 17.40 -16.84 -19.18
C SER A 519 17.51 -15.46 -19.87
N ARG A 520 18.24 -15.40 -20.99
CA ARG A 520 18.32 -14.20 -21.87
C ARG A 520 16.99 -13.83 -22.54
N LYS A 521 15.90 -14.52 -22.20
CA LYS A 521 14.52 -14.15 -22.53
C LYS A 521 14.01 -13.00 -21.64
N PHE A 522 14.64 -12.77 -20.49
CA PHE A 522 14.23 -11.71 -19.57
C PHE A 522 15.17 -10.50 -19.67
N PRO A 523 14.69 -9.28 -19.39
CA PRO A 523 15.53 -8.08 -19.37
C PRO A 523 16.72 -8.22 -18.42
N SER A 524 17.86 -7.65 -18.83
CA SER A 524 19.12 -7.68 -18.08
C SER A 524 19.05 -7.18 -16.64
N TRP A 525 18.19 -6.19 -16.35
CA TRP A 525 18.04 -5.65 -14.99
C TRP A 525 17.54 -6.69 -13.98
N MET A 526 16.82 -7.72 -14.43
CA MET A 526 16.32 -8.77 -13.54
C MET A 526 17.46 -9.57 -12.91
N GLU A 527 18.62 -9.68 -13.56
CA GLU A 527 19.76 -10.40 -13.02
C GLU A 527 20.31 -9.69 -11.79
N TYR A 528 20.50 -8.38 -11.89
CA TYR A 528 20.87 -7.54 -10.75
C TYR A 528 19.80 -7.52 -9.66
N MET A 529 18.52 -7.53 -10.02
CA MET A 529 17.44 -7.62 -9.04
C MET A 529 17.49 -8.98 -8.31
N LEU A 530 17.80 -10.07 -9.00
CA LEU A 530 17.95 -11.39 -8.40
C LEU A 530 19.16 -11.45 -7.44
N GLU A 531 20.28 -10.82 -7.79
CA GLU A 531 21.42 -10.66 -6.87
C GLU A 531 20.98 -9.97 -5.57
N LEU A 532 20.25 -8.85 -5.67
CA LEU A 532 19.74 -8.12 -4.50
C LEU A 532 18.74 -8.96 -3.70
N ILE A 533 17.80 -9.63 -4.37
CA ILE A 533 16.82 -10.53 -3.76
C ILE A 533 17.51 -11.59 -2.91
N ARG A 534 18.56 -12.21 -3.44
CA ARG A 534 19.34 -13.26 -2.75
C ARG A 534 20.18 -12.68 -1.60
N ALA A 535 20.77 -11.50 -1.78
CA ALA A 535 21.59 -10.85 -0.74
C ALA A 535 20.76 -10.39 0.46
N ARG A 536 19.53 -9.93 0.22
CA ARG A 536 18.63 -9.41 1.27
C ARG A 536 17.59 -10.42 1.78
N GLY A 537 17.40 -11.52 1.05
CA GLY A 537 16.32 -12.46 1.32
C GLY A 537 14.96 -11.81 1.08
N TYR A 538 14.81 -11.09 -0.04
CA TYR A 538 13.56 -10.45 -0.43
C TYR A 538 12.66 -11.40 -1.21
N TYR A 539 11.35 -11.11 -1.20
CA TYR A 539 10.35 -11.92 -1.89
C TYR A 539 9.32 -11.02 -2.57
N LEU A 540 8.73 -11.50 -3.66
CA LEU A 540 7.49 -10.95 -4.21
C LEU A 540 6.32 -11.86 -3.82
N VAL A 541 5.14 -11.27 -3.67
CA VAL A 541 3.87 -12.01 -3.59
C VAL A 541 3.46 -12.41 -5.00
N TYR A 542 3.27 -13.70 -5.26
CA TYR A 542 2.76 -14.23 -6.52
C TYR A 542 1.35 -14.79 -6.37
N PRO A 543 0.48 -14.57 -7.38
CA PRO A 543 -0.82 -15.20 -7.41
C PRO A 543 -0.70 -16.67 -7.80
N SER A 544 -1.49 -17.54 -7.18
CA SER A 544 -1.63 -18.96 -7.56
C SER A 544 -3.05 -19.30 -8.04
N PHE A 545 -3.75 -18.33 -8.67
CA PHE A 545 -5.04 -18.55 -9.32
C PHE A 545 -5.09 -19.80 -10.21
N PRO A 546 -4.09 -20.09 -11.08
CA PRO A 546 -4.16 -21.24 -11.99
C PRO A 546 -4.25 -22.60 -11.29
N ALA A 547 -3.85 -22.70 -10.01
CA ALA A 547 -4.02 -23.93 -9.23
C ALA A 547 -5.49 -24.20 -8.84
N THR A 548 -6.36 -23.19 -8.92
CA THR A 548 -7.71 -23.24 -8.33
C THR A 548 -8.81 -22.65 -9.22
N THR A 549 -8.48 -21.77 -10.15
CA THR A 549 -9.42 -21.06 -11.03
C THR A 549 -8.87 -20.97 -12.46
N PRO A 550 -9.76 -21.02 -13.48
CA PRO A 550 -9.35 -20.94 -14.89
C PRO A 550 -8.98 -19.52 -15.34
N THR A 551 -9.25 -18.49 -14.53
CA THR A 551 -9.00 -17.08 -14.88
C THR A 551 -7.82 -16.49 -14.13
N VAL A 552 -7.10 -15.57 -14.78
CA VAL A 552 -5.93 -14.85 -14.22
C VAL A 552 -6.07 -13.34 -14.31
N LEU A 553 -5.24 -12.60 -13.55
CA LEU A 553 -5.19 -11.13 -13.59
C LEU A 553 -4.30 -10.58 -14.70
N ALA A 554 -3.29 -11.33 -15.12
CA ALA A 554 -2.41 -10.97 -16.21
C ALA A 554 -1.89 -12.25 -16.91
N THR A 555 -1.70 -12.18 -18.22
CA THR A 555 -1.11 -13.25 -19.03
C THR A 555 -0.07 -12.64 -19.97
N ALA A 556 1.05 -13.33 -20.17
CA ALA A 556 2.05 -12.95 -21.15
C ALA A 556 1.86 -13.75 -22.43
N HIS A 557 1.83 -13.07 -23.56
CA HIS A 557 1.60 -13.65 -24.88
C HIS A 557 2.90 -13.97 -25.62
N ASN A 558 2.86 -14.94 -26.53
CA ASN A 558 4.06 -15.41 -27.25
C ASN A 558 4.14 -14.97 -28.72
N GLU A 559 3.01 -14.70 -29.36
CA GLU A 559 2.91 -14.55 -30.82
C GLU A 559 3.64 -13.34 -31.40
N LEU A 560 3.90 -12.32 -30.57
CA LEU A 560 4.67 -11.12 -30.93
C LEU A 560 5.80 -10.84 -29.92
N TYR A 561 6.27 -11.88 -29.24
CA TYR A 561 7.37 -11.73 -28.30
C TYR A 561 8.66 -11.42 -29.04
N GLN A 562 9.41 -10.45 -28.52
CA GLN A 562 10.75 -10.10 -28.98
C GLN A 562 11.72 -10.28 -27.83
N GLN A 563 12.88 -10.86 -28.12
CA GLN A 563 13.96 -10.93 -27.16
C GLN A 563 14.42 -9.51 -26.79
N PRO A 564 14.82 -9.25 -25.52
CA PRO A 564 15.37 -7.95 -25.15
C PRO A 564 16.55 -7.56 -26.05
N GLU A 565 16.52 -6.31 -26.52
CA GLU A 565 17.45 -5.75 -27.51
C GLU A 565 18.92 -5.91 -27.10
N GLU A 566 19.20 -5.87 -25.79
CA GLU A 566 20.54 -6.03 -25.24
C GLU A 566 21.22 -7.39 -25.54
N TYR A 567 20.44 -8.38 -26.01
CA TYR A 567 20.94 -9.71 -26.34
C TYR A 567 20.97 -10.00 -27.84
N GLU A 568 20.42 -9.15 -28.70
CA GLU A 568 20.28 -9.39 -30.15
C GLU A 568 21.64 -9.59 -30.86
N HIS A 569 22.71 -8.97 -30.37
CA HIS A 569 24.04 -9.16 -30.97
C HIS A 569 24.78 -10.40 -30.48
N HIS A 570 24.41 -10.96 -29.33
CA HIS A 570 25.06 -12.15 -28.79
C HIS A 570 24.63 -13.45 -29.50
N SER A 571 23.39 -13.51 -30.02
CA SER A 571 22.92 -14.64 -30.86
C SER A 571 23.73 -14.71 -32.16
N SER A 572 23.89 -13.58 -32.85
CA SER A 572 24.62 -13.52 -34.14
C SER A 572 26.10 -13.96 -34.08
N LYS A 573 26.76 -13.85 -32.92
CA LYS A 573 28.13 -14.33 -32.70
C LYS A 573 28.20 -15.83 -32.45
N LEU A 574 27.24 -16.38 -31.70
CA LEU A 574 27.13 -17.81 -31.47
C LEU A 574 26.81 -18.55 -32.77
N ASP A 575 25.92 -17.97 -33.61
CA ASP A 575 25.58 -18.51 -34.92
C ASP A 575 26.77 -18.49 -35.90
N ARG A 576 27.68 -17.52 -35.77
CA ARG A 576 28.93 -17.44 -36.55
C ARG A 576 29.99 -18.46 -36.13
N GLU A 577 29.95 -18.94 -34.89
CA GLU A 577 30.84 -20.01 -34.41
C GLU A 577 30.31 -21.39 -34.80
N THR A 578 28.98 -21.59 -34.74
CA THR A 578 28.34 -22.84 -35.20
C THR A 578 28.43 -23.02 -36.72
N SER A 579 28.25 -21.95 -37.50
CA SER A 579 28.35 -21.98 -38.97
C SER A 579 29.78 -22.06 -39.52
N ARG A 580 30.81 -21.83 -38.69
CA ARG A 580 32.22 -22.06 -39.08
C ARG A 580 32.65 -23.52 -39.00
N SER A 581 31.86 -24.38 -38.36
CA SER A 581 32.18 -25.81 -38.24
C SER A 581 31.52 -26.69 -39.31
N GLU A 582 30.65 -26.12 -40.15
CA GLU A 582 29.92 -26.83 -41.22
C GLU A 582 29.99 -26.11 -42.58
N SER A 583 31.13 -25.50 -42.95
CA SER A 583 31.32 -25.04 -44.34
C SER A 583 31.97 -26.14 -45.19
N GLY A 584 31.22 -27.22 -45.46
CA GLY A 584 31.46 -28.07 -46.63
C GLY A 584 30.86 -27.38 -47.85
N HIS A 585 31.66 -27.15 -48.89
CA HIS A 585 31.17 -26.70 -50.20
C HIS A 585 30.28 -27.79 -50.80
N ASP A 586 28.98 -27.56 -50.91
CA ASP A 586 28.11 -28.38 -51.75
C ASP A 586 28.12 -27.84 -53.19
N VAL A 587 28.70 -28.64 -54.08
CA VAL A 587 28.65 -28.47 -55.53
C VAL A 587 27.24 -28.85 -56.00
N ILE A 588 26.59 -27.96 -56.76
CA ILE A 588 25.24 -28.17 -57.30
C ILE A 588 25.35 -29.11 -58.51
N ASP A 589 24.93 -30.36 -58.34
CA ASP A 589 25.09 -31.43 -59.36
C ASP A 589 23.84 -31.72 -60.21
N ASN A 590 22.74 -30.96 -60.12
CA ASN A 590 21.58 -31.22 -60.99
C ASN A 590 20.68 -29.98 -61.25
N PRO A 591 20.55 -29.50 -62.51
CA PRO A 591 19.75 -28.33 -62.87
C PRO A 591 18.22 -28.56 -62.95
N GLU A 592 17.71 -29.78 -62.69
CA GLU A 592 16.26 -30.09 -62.74
C GLU A 592 15.60 -30.25 -61.36
N MET A 593 16.31 -29.99 -60.25
CA MET A 593 15.72 -30.09 -58.92
C MET A 593 14.90 -28.83 -58.60
N ALA A 594 13.61 -29.01 -58.27
CA ALA A 594 12.74 -27.91 -57.87
C ALA A 594 13.33 -27.20 -56.63
N LEU A 595 13.56 -25.89 -56.76
CA LEU A 595 13.91 -25.01 -55.66
C LEU A 595 12.73 -25.01 -54.68
N THR A 596 12.82 -25.83 -53.65
CA THR A 596 11.98 -25.69 -52.48
C THR A 596 12.62 -24.61 -51.63
N ASP A 597 11.88 -23.54 -51.36
CA ASP A 597 12.21 -22.60 -50.29
C ASP A 597 12.26 -23.42 -49.00
N ALA A 598 13.46 -23.89 -48.64
CA ALA A 598 13.71 -24.33 -47.29
C ALA A 598 13.31 -23.14 -46.41
N PRO A 599 12.40 -23.31 -45.44
CA PRO A 599 11.99 -22.19 -44.61
C PRO A 599 13.27 -21.63 -43.99
N GLU A 600 13.56 -20.37 -44.28
CA GLU A 600 14.51 -19.60 -43.49
C GLU A 600 14.16 -19.89 -42.03
N LYS A 601 15.05 -20.56 -41.31
CA LYS A 601 14.90 -20.76 -39.87
C LYS A 601 15.08 -19.38 -39.24
N SER A 602 14.04 -18.54 -39.28
CA SER A 602 13.86 -17.55 -38.24
C SER A 602 13.78 -18.34 -36.95
N HIS A 603 14.84 -18.28 -36.15
CA HIS A 603 14.80 -18.83 -34.82
C HIS A 603 13.76 -18.03 -34.03
N ASP A 604 12.50 -18.46 -34.05
CA ASP A 604 11.41 -17.87 -33.29
C ASP A 604 11.70 -18.10 -31.80
N VAL A 605 12.47 -17.20 -31.19
CA VAL A 605 12.72 -17.21 -29.74
C VAL A 605 11.39 -16.89 -29.07
N LYS A 606 10.68 -17.91 -28.58
CA LYS A 606 9.41 -17.74 -27.86
C LYS A 606 9.65 -17.60 -26.35
N LEU A 607 8.82 -16.78 -25.68
CA LEU A 607 8.79 -16.68 -24.23
C LEU A 607 8.45 -18.03 -23.58
N ASN A 608 7.71 -18.89 -24.31
CA ASN A 608 7.18 -20.18 -23.87
C ASN A 608 6.23 -20.03 -22.66
N SER A 609 5.46 -18.94 -22.61
CA SER A 609 4.39 -18.77 -21.62
C SER A 609 3.17 -19.59 -22.01
N ASN A 610 2.47 -20.20 -21.06
CA ASN A 610 1.16 -20.77 -21.30
C ASN A 610 0.12 -19.67 -21.11
N GLU A 611 -0.52 -19.27 -22.22
CA GLU A 611 -1.55 -18.25 -22.20
C GLU A 611 -2.80 -18.73 -21.44
N LYS A 612 -3.34 -17.85 -20.60
CA LYS A 612 -4.47 -18.16 -19.73
C LYS A 612 -5.60 -17.16 -19.95
N ASN A 613 -6.83 -17.61 -19.71
CA ASN A 613 -7.99 -16.76 -19.84
C ASN A 613 -7.95 -15.64 -18.81
N ILE A 614 -8.12 -14.40 -19.27
CA ILE A 614 -8.10 -13.22 -18.42
C ILE A 614 -9.47 -13.07 -17.75
N ALA A 615 -9.48 -12.69 -16.47
CA ALA A 615 -10.73 -12.37 -15.79
C ALA A 615 -11.41 -11.15 -16.44
N GLU A 616 -12.65 -11.30 -16.90
CA GLU A 616 -13.37 -10.22 -17.61
C GLU A 616 -14.04 -9.21 -16.67
N SER A 617 -14.23 -9.57 -15.40
CA SER A 617 -14.85 -8.69 -14.41
C SER A 617 -14.01 -7.43 -14.19
N SER A 618 -14.66 -6.26 -14.18
CA SER A 618 -14.06 -4.98 -13.80
C SER A 618 -13.78 -4.86 -12.31
N THR A 619 -14.35 -5.74 -11.47
CA THR A 619 -14.15 -5.73 -10.03
C THR A 619 -13.63 -7.07 -9.52
N ILE A 620 -12.92 -7.07 -8.38
CA ILE A 620 -12.53 -8.31 -7.70
C ILE A 620 -13.67 -8.95 -6.90
N SER A 621 -14.92 -8.48 -7.02
CA SER A 621 -16.06 -9.07 -6.31
C SER A 621 -16.29 -10.53 -6.70
N ASN A 622 -16.13 -10.88 -7.99
CA ASN A 622 -16.20 -12.28 -8.43
C ASN A 622 -15.10 -13.13 -7.79
N LEU A 623 -13.90 -12.56 -7.64
CA LEU A 623 -12.80 -13.23 -6.95
C LEU A 623 -13.12 -13.44 -5.47
N LEU A 624 -13.71 -12.45 -4.80
CA LEU A 624 -14.13 -12.59 -3.39
C LEU A 624 -15.30 -13.54 -3.18
N ASN A 625 -16.15 -13.76 -4.18
CA ASN A 625 -17.19 -14.79 -4.10
C ASN A 625 -16.57 -16.19 -4.10
N MET A 626 -15.50 -16.40 -4.87
CA MET A 626 -14.74 -17.66 -4.88
C MET A 626 -13.86 -17.81 -3.64
N PHE A 627 -13.36 -16.70 -3.11
CA PHE A 627 -12.42 -16.63 -1.99
C PHE A 627 -12.92 -15.63 -0.93
N PRO A 628 -13.92 -16.00 -0.12
CA PRO A 628 -14.53 -15.10 0.86
C PRO A 628 -13.53 -14.60 1.91
N GLY A 629 -12.46 -15.34 2.22
CA GLY A 629 -11.44 -14.94 3.18
C GLY A 629 -10.63 -13.71 2.70
N GLY A 630 -10.55 -13.51 1.39
CA GLY A 630 -9.77 -12.43 0.79
C GLY A 630 -8.28 -12.77 0.80
N LEU A 631 -7.40 -11.79 0.88
CA LEU A 631 -5.96 -12.05 0.88
C LEU A 631 -5.53 -12.66 2.23
N PRO A 632 -4.66 -13.68 2.29
CA PRO A 632 -4.13 -14.23 3.54
C PRO A 632 -3.07 -13.32 4.16
N ASP A 633 -2.72 -13.53 5.42
CA ASP A 633 -1.64 -12.79 6.09
C ASP A 633 -0.25 -13.26 5.63
N LEU A 634 0.73 -12.33 5.55
CA LEU A 634 2.06 -12.65 5.01
C LEU A 634 2.78 -13.78 5.76
N SER A 635 2.53 -13.92 7.06
CA SER A 635 3.17 -14.95 7.90
C SER A 635 2.65 -16.37 7.64
N SER A 636 1.50 -16.52 6.99
CA SER A 636 0.92 -17.83 6.67
C SER A 636 1.20 -18.28 5.24
N LEU A 637 1.97 -17.50 4.46
CA LEU A 637 2.26 -17.82 3.06
C LEU A 637 3.44 -18.76 2.94
N ASP A 638 3.33 -19.71 2.01
CA ASP A 638 4.45 -20.54 1.58
C ASP A 638 5.52 -19.69 0.91
N VAL A 639 6.79 -20.00 1.19
CA VAL A 639 7.94 -19.26 0.70
C VAL A 639 8.77 -20.16 -0.20
N LEU A 640 8.92 -19.77 -1.46
CA LEU A 640 9.74 -20.47 -2.44
C LEU A 640 11.11 -19.78 -2.62
N PRO A 641 12.22 -20.55 -2.62
CA PRO A 641 13.54 -20.04 -2.95
C PRO A 641 13.64 -19.67 -4.43
N TYR A 642 14.77 -19.08 -4.82
CA TYR A 642 15.01 -18.65 -6.20
C TYR A 642 15.14 -19.84 -7.17
N SER A 643 15.74 -20.96 -6.75
CA SER A 643 15.98 -22.16 -7.57
C SER A 643 15.15 -23.33 -7.05
N ARG A 644 14.51 -24.08 -7.97
CA ARG A 644 13.67 -25.23 -7.61
C ARG A 644 14.48 -26.44 -7.14
N ASN A 645 15.71 -26.63 -7.64
CA ASN A 645 16.59 -27.71 -7.20
C ASN A 645 16.92 -27.66 -5.70
N ASP A 646 16.55 -26.57 -5.03
CA ASP A 646 16.76 -26.36 -3.61
C ASP A 646 15.48 -26.65 -2.78
N GLU A 647 14.61 -27.58 -3.23
CA GLU A 647 13.31 -27.93 -2.62
C GLU A 647 13.41 -28.16 -1.08
N GLY A 648 12.44 -27.62 -0.33
CA GLY A 648 12.02 -28.19 0.95
C GLY A 648 12.61 -27.63 2.25
N GLY A 649 13.15 -26.41 2.25
CA GLY A 649 13.67 -25.82 3.49
C GLY A 649 12.66 -25.02 4.29
N ALA A 650 12.56 -25.28 5.60
CA ALA A 650 11.82 -24.41 6.53
C ALA A 650 12.31 -22.95 6.44
N SER A 651 11.52 -21.97 6.90
CA SER A 651 11.90 -20.54 6.88
C SER A 651 13.30 -20.26 7.47
N SER A 652 13.73 -21.06 8.46
CA SER A 652 15.08 -21.00 9.04
C SER A 652 16.20 -21.33 8.04
N GLU A 653 15.96 -22.25 7.12
CA GLU A 653 16.92 -22.63 6.08
C GLU A 653 17.08 -21.52 5.05
N LEU A 654 15.99 -20.83 4.68
CA LEU A 654 16.05 -19.67 3.79
C LEU A 654 16.87 -18.52 4.38
N VAL A 655 16.77 -18.29 5.69
CA VAL A 655 17.59 -17.29 6.38
C VAL A 655 19.07 -17.68 6.33
N ALA A 656 19.40 -18.93 6.66
CA ALA A 656 20.78 -19.42 6.60
C ALA A 656 21.36 -19.33 5.18
N ARG A 657 20.57 -19.65 4.15
CA ARG A 657 20.96 -19.51 2.74
C ARG A 657 21.21 -18.06 2.35
N THR A 658 20.35 -17.14 2.78
CA THR A 658 20.52 -15.70 2.56
C THR A 658 21.82 -15.21 3.19
N GLU A 659 22.10 -15.60 4.44
CA GLU A 659 23.34 -15.23 5.13
C GLU A 659 24.59 -15.83 4.46
N ALA A 660 24.51 -17.08 3.98
CA ALA A 660 25.59 -17.72 3.24
C ALA A 660 25.89 -17.00 1.93
N TYR A 661 24.86 -16.70 1.13
CA TYR A 661 25.01 -15.95 -0.11
C TYR A 661 25.53 -14.53 0.14
N LEU A 662 25.04 -13.84 1.18
CA LEU A 662 25.50 -12.51 1.53
C LEU A 662 27.01 -12.46 1.80
N LYS A 663 27.57 -13.46 2.49
CA LYS A 663 29.02 -13.58 2.72
C LYS A 663 29.79 -13.74 1.41
N VAL A 664 29.32 -14.64 0.54
CA VAL A 664 29.92 -14.88 -0.78
C VAL A 664 29.85 -13.63 -1.65
N PHE A 665 28.68 -12.98 -1.70
CA PHE A 665 28.45 -11.75 -2.45
C PHE A 665 29.41 -10.64 -2.02
N ARG A 666 29.51 -10.36 -0.72
CA ARG A 666 30.39 -9.32 -0.18
C ARG A 666 31.85 -9.56 -0.54
N ARG A 667 32.32 -10.81 -0.52
CA ARG A 667 33.69 -11.17 -0.87
C ARG A 667 33.96 -11.07 -2.37
N GLU A 668 33.11 -11.70 -3.18
CA GLU A 668 33.36 -11.87 -4.62
C GLU A 668 33.01 -10.62 -5.42
N ILE A 669 31.85 -10.02 -5.14
CA ILE A 669 31.29 -8.87 -5.85
C ILE A 669 31.55 -7.58 -5.05
N GLY A 670 31.24 -7.59 -3.75
CA GLY A 670 31.30 -6.42 -2.87
C GLY A 670 32.72 -5.90 -2.57
N GLY A 671 33.75 -6.73 -2.76
CA GLY A 671 35.14 -6.38 -2.48
C GLY A 671 35.49 -6.28 -0.98
N CYS A 672 34.71 -6.90 -0.11
CA CYS A 672 34.94 -6.91 1.33
C CYS A 672 35.86 -8.05 1.77
N ASP A 673 36.79 -7.77 2.70
CA ASP A 673 37.66 -8.77 3.31
C ASP A 673 36.96 -9.55 4.44
N GLU A 674 37.35 -10.82 4.63
CA GLU A 674 36.86 -11.68 5.71
C GLU A 674 37.42 -11.22 7.07
N GLY A 675 36.80 -10.20 7.67
CA GLY A 675 37.16 -9.66 9.00
C GLY A 675 37.13 -8.14 9.14
N GLY A 676 36.84 -7.40 8.07
CA GLY A 676 36.69 -5.94 8.12
C GLY A 676 35.38 -5.49 8.77
N GLU A 677 35.37 -4.30 9.38
CA GLU A 677 34.14 -3.67 9.87
C GLU A 677 33.22 -3.38 8.68
N HIS A 678 32.03 -3.99 8.67
CA HIS A 678 31.07 -3.76 7.60
C HIS A 678 30.22 -2.51 7.88
N PRO A 679 29.86 -1.74 6.85
CA PRO A 679 28.94 -0.62 7.03
C PRO A 679 27.62 -1.12 7.65
N THR A 680 27.02 -0.30 8.50
CA THR A 680 25.71 -0.64 9.10
C THR A 680 24.62 -0.64 8.05
N ILE A 681 23.66 -1.55 8.16
CA ILE A 681 22.49 -1.60 7.28
C ILE A 681 21.68 -0.30 7.46
N GLU A 682 21.65 0.54 6.43
CA GLU A 682 20.82 1.73 6.37
C GLU A 682 19.58 1.46 5.51
N ALA A 683 18.42 1.98 5.93
CA ALA A 683 17.19 1.82 5.18
C ALA A 683 17.31 2.49 3.79
N MET A 684 16.81 1.81 2.76
CA MET A 684 16.82 2.28 1.35
C MET A 684 18.22 2.42 0.73
N LYS A 685 19.26 1.90 1.37
CA LYS A 685 20.62 1.86 0.81
C LYS A 685 21.15 0.43 0.76
N ALA A 686 22.10 0.21 -0.14
CA ALA A 686 22.78 -1.05 -0.31
C ALA A 686 24.30 -0.95 -0.04
N ASP A 687 24.75 0.14 0.58
CA ASP A 687 26.17 0.42 0.82
C ASP A 687 26.83 -0.65 1.71
N ASP A 688 26.09 -1.27 2.62
CA ASP A 688 26.59 -2.37 3.47
C ASP A 688 26.90 -3.67 2.71
N LEU A 689 26.54 -3.75 1.43
CA LEU A 689 26.88 -4.89 0.58
C LEU A 689 28.26 -4.73 -0.09
N PHE A 690 28.87 -3.56 -0.01
CA PHE A 690 30.11 -3.22 -0.73
C PHE A 690 31.15 -2.58 0.20
N CYS A 691 32.43 -2.82 -0.10
CA CYS A 691 33.57 -2.22 0.58
C CYS A 691 34.43 -1.46 -0.44
N LEU A 692 33.84 -0.43 -1.07
CA LEU A 692 34.53 0.38 -2.07
C LEU A 692 35.56 1.28 -1.38
N LYS A 693 36.81 1.27 -1.86
CA LYS A 693 37.83 2.24 -1.41
C LYS A 693 37.42 3.63 -1.89
N GLY A 694 37.12 4.54 -0.96
CA GLY A 694 36.52 5.84 -1.30
C GLY A 694 37.45 6.77 -2.08
N GLU A 695 36.96 7.40 -3.14
CA GLU A 695 37.49 8.66 -3.71
C GLU A 695 37.08 9.86 -2.83
N GLY A 696 37.35 9.80 -1.53
CA GLY A 696 36.82 10.76 -0.55
C GLY A 696 37.75 11.10 0.60
N ALA A 697 39.05 10.86 0.46
CA ALA A 697 40.03 11.16 1.50
C ALA A 697 41.32 11.74 0.91
N GLU A 698 41.22 12.80 0.10
CA GLU A 698 42.38 13.64 -0.22
C GLU A 698 41.96 15.02 -0.76
N VAL A 699 41.31 15.83 0.09
CA VAL A 699 41.52 17.29 0.11
C VAL A 699 41.36 17.75 1.56
N GLN A 700 42.48 17.90 2.26
CA GLN A 700 42.61 18.81 3.40
C GLN A 700 43.61 19.90 3.01
#